data_AF-A0A1Y4L443-F1
#
_entry.id   AF-A0A1Y4L443-F1
#
_cell.length_a   1.000
_cell.length_b   1.000
_cell.length_c   1.000
_cell.angle_alpha   90.00
_cell.angle_beta   90.00
_cell.angle_gamma   90.00
#
_symmetry.space_group_name_H-M   'P 1'
#
loop_
_entity.id
_entity.type
_entity.pdbx_description
1 polymer ?
#
loop_
_entity_poly.entity_id
_entity_poly.type
_entity_poly.pdbx_seq_one_letter_code
_entity_poly.pdbx_strand_id
1 'polypeptide(L)'
;MAEFKQIIDDALDILKFDGAVQDTLAELREKWGAQVPVLLDERFDAIGIQYMKLPHEKGAAALGQELSTFGWALYNLDDEDEYLFALIPEEERSEWERYCKKQGQYCHLMKQQGRKWGDHAKEQDPGKLMPCEEYILQDEYDYFFNSLAGDFAAGKWKNQDAEGWKSGCVADLRHRPPQVIRAHSLPHLGCLTYSAENGLYAASRAAGSGTIGRALLSKNPATLNWFEPSPIGYDGPPRTLCWADHSLWVGDPTNATRIELTDRGTCQDVKNWPLPEDGWSTKYHCGITTDGLGRVYFSNEWYKGQIYRWENGKVTKHAFSLYGYDHLSEAIPVPGTGRIYMIHAVSGKGRVEECLLELDMDTGRCRIASLSGMGEGLKLRWFTGDWLLVQGNGEILSDDFAQLINMNTREVLRIRPGMFGGEKMQHIGMLTDGTVVIVTRRDRVGPVFRYPIDFWGFLRTANKPKKLEWREYKEVYPNLPIFLPPKATERKIILKKDSLTILGSVFTPPFTLSQLAEKLGSARIVLQNGTRKSPMTGRESPYTQALALWDELGLQGWLDEDEQTIKTLGVRVAAQGEYAVRQTFDGAVWIGSKDYRETSWKDFAGFAHTLKLGGFTVYTRLPGPVPEEQSAQKAKLEALSAMVQISWKEPEKKAAKAQKYKLSKPTEPVLTFTSFNFKLAVMEVLMYEKGLLAPKLDAHEFAREYSRRKIDIDAEGYEPIPEIRKWLEKYPVPERLARSVTEIEMDGGSEIYTQLCPFWDGEDGAFDLNTITEAELRQFPNLKHITLMSSKPEQVLPVLERCSIKVDLL
;
A
#
# COMPACT_ATOMS: atom_id res chain seq x y z
N MET A 1 -5.09 -2.99 -50.44
CA MET A 1 -5.53 -4.32 -49.91
C MET A 1 -4.36 -5.29 -49.74
N ALA A 2 -3.41 -5.41 -50.68
CA ALA A 2 -2.21 -6.24 -50.49
C ALA A 2 -1.23 -5.65 -49.44
N GLU A 3 -1.17 -4.31 -49.37
CA GLU A 3 -0.28 -3.56 -48.47
C GLU A 3 -0.64 -3.69 -46.98
N PHE A 4 -1.92 -3.60 -46.61
CA PHE A 4 -2.35 -3.79 -45.21
C PHE A 4 -2.19 -5.22 -44.69
N LYS A 5 -2.27 -6.22 -45.57
CA LYS A 5 -1.96 -7.59 -45.17
C LYS A 5 -0.47 -7.72 -44.80
N GLN A 6 0.40 -7.11 -45.60
CA GLN A 6 1.84 -7.08 -45.34
C GLN A 6 2.15 -6.37 -44.02
N ILE A 7 1.44 -5.29 -43.66
CA ILE A 7 1.62 -4.62 -42.37
C ILE A 7 1.27 -5.53 -41.17
N ILE A 8 0.25 -6.39 -41.30
CA ILE A 8 -0.10 -7.37 -40.25
C ILE A 8 1.00 -8.43 -40.15
N ASP A 9 1.42 -8.97 -41.29
CA ASP A 9 2.46 -10.01 -41.35
C ASP A 9 3.83 -9.48 -40.85
N ASP A 10 4.09 -8.17 -41.05
CA ASP A 10 5.29 -7.46 -40.62
C ASP A 10 5.09 -6.68 -39.31
N ALA A 11 4.06 -6.96 -38.51
CA ALA A 11 3.84 -6.26 -37.24
C ALA A 11 4.97 -6.50 -36.22
N LEU A 12 5.17 -5.58 -35.28
CA LEU A 12 6.23 -5.69 -34.27
C LEU A 12 5.71 -6.45 -33.05
N ASP A 13 6.32 -7.59 -32.77
CA ASP A 13 6.02 -8.41 -31.61
C ASP A 13 6.83 -7.96 -30.38
N ILE A 14 6.14 -7.74 -29.26
CA ILE A 14 6.72 -7.37 -27.96
C ILE A 14 5.92 -8.04 -26.83
N LEU A 15 6.59 -8.79 -25.95
CA LEU A 15 5.97 -9.38 -24.76
C LEU A 15 5.37 -8.31 -23.82
N LYS A 16 4.11 -8.49 -23.36
CA LYS A 16 3.44 -7.52 -22.47
C LYS A 16 4.03 -7.52 -21.05
N PHE A 17 4.53 -8.66 -20.57
CA PHE A 17 4.90 -8.85 -19.17
C PHE A 17 6.33 -8.40 -18.79
N ASP A 18 7.22 -8.25 -19.78
CA ASP A 18 8.66 -8.00 -19.55
C ASP A 18 9.21 -6.72 -20.24
N GLY A 19 8.35 -5.86 -20.79
CA GLY A 19 8.79 -4.62 -21.44
C GLY A 19 8.86 -3.43 -20.48
N ALA A 20 10.05 -2.85 -20.29
CA ALA A 20 10.09 -1.42 -19.94
C ALA A 20 9.56 -0.63 -21.14
N VAL A 21 8.72 0.38 -20.93
CA VAL A 21 8.24 1.27 -22.00
C VAL A 21 9.39 1.88 -22.84
N GLN A 22 10.59 1.96 -22.27
CA GLN A 22 11.81 2.38 -22.96
C GLN A 22 12.35 1.32 -23.92
N ASP A 23 12.30 0.04 -23.54
CA ASP A 23 12.66 -1.08 -24.43
C ASP A 23 11.67 -1.11 -25.60
N THR A 24 10.37 -0.94 -25.34
CA THR A 24 9.37 -0.78 -26.40
C THR A 24 9.71 0.38 -27.32
N LEU A 25 10.03 1.56 -26.78
CA LEU A 25 10.43 2.70 -27.60
C LEU A 25 11.69 2.41 -28.44
N ALA A 26 12.66 1.66 -27.90
CA ALA A 26 13.84 1.24 -28.64
C ALA A 26 13.49 0.32 -29.82
N GLU A 27 12.62 -0.67 -29.61
CA GLU A 27 12.12 -1.56 -30.67
C GLU A 27 11.31 -0.79 -31.73
N LEU A 28 10.46 0.16 -31.31
CA LEU A 28 9.74 1.06 -32.23
C LEU A 28 10.73 1.86 -33.10
N ARG A 29 11.80 2.38 -32.50
CA ARG A 29 12.84 3.16 -33.21
C ARG A 29 13.66 2.29 -34.15
N GLU A 30 13.98 1.06 -33.76
CA GLU A 30 14.70 0.13 -34.62
C GLU A 30 13.87 -0.23 -35.86
N LYS A 31 12.59 -0.53 -35.67
CA LYS A 31 11.71 -0.90 -36.77
C LYS A 31 11.30 0.27 -37.66
N TRP A 32 10.88 1.38 -37.07
CA TRP A 32 10.23 2.49 -37.78
C TRP A 32 11.00 3.81 -37.73
N GLY A 33 12.07 3.95 -36.95
CA GLY A 33 12.75 5.24 -36.74
C GLY A 33 13.31 5.88 -38.02
N ALA A 34 13.68 5.08 -39.03
CA ALA A 34 14.12 5.60 -40.33
C ALA A 34 12.95 6.17 -41.17
N GLN A 35 11.75 5.60 -41.03
CA GLN A 35 10.55 5.97 -41.79
C GLN A 35 9.73 7.05 -41.06
N VAL A 36 9.79 7.04 -39.73
CA VAL A 36 9.05 7.92 -38.81
C VAL A 36 10.06 8.59 -37.88
N PRO A 37 10.82 9.60 -38.36
CA PRO A 37 11.91 10.22 -37.59
C PRO A 37 11.47 10.85 -36.27
N VAL A 38 10.18 11.15 -36.13
CA VAL A 38 9.61 11.71 -34.89
C VAL A 38 9.70 10.78 -33.69
N LEU A 39 9.85 9.47 -33.90
CA LEU A 39 10.17 8.54 -32.80
C LEU A 39 11.51 8.88 -32.11
N LEU A 40 12.38 9.64 -32.76
CA LEU A 40 13.67 10.09 -32.23
C LEU A 40 13.57 11.44 -31.47
N ASP A 41 12.36 12.02 -31.35
CA ASP A 41 12.14 13.24 -30.59
C ASP A 41 12.36 13.02 -29.08
N GLU A 42 13.03 13.96 -28.42
CA GLU A 42 13.37 13.90 -26.98
C GLU A 42 12.13 13.75 -26.09
N ARG A 43 10.94 14.14 -26.58
CA ARG A 43 9.68 13.97 -25.86
C ARG A 43 9.35 12.49 -25.62
N PHE A 44 9.70 11.59 -26.53
CA PHE A 44 9.51 10.16 -26.33
C PHE A 44 10.43 9.62 -25.24
N ASP A 45 11.67 10.13 -25.12
CA ASP A 45 12.56 9.77 -24.03
C ASP A 45 12.01 10.24 -22.68
N ALA A 46 11.43 11.45 -22.63
CA ALA A 46 10.75 11.97 -21.45
C ALA A 46 9.56 11.07 -21.05
N ILE A 47 8.75 10.61 -22.00
CA ILE A 47 7.64 9.67 -21.72
C ILE A 47 8.18 8.35 -21.19
N GLY A 48 9.25 7.83 -21.78
CA GLY A 48 9.92 6.62 -21.31
C GLY A 48 10.25 6.71 -19.82
N ILE A 49 10.90 7.80 -19.39
CA ILE A 49 11.27 8.03 -17.99
C ILE A 49 10.03 8.24 -17.09
N GLN A 50 9.03 8.98 -17.58
CA GLN A 50 7.82 9.30 -16.82
C GLN A 50 6.94 8.08 -16.54
N TYR A 51 6.93 7.10 -17.44
CA TYR A 51 6.02 5.95 -17.37
C TYR A 51 6.68 4.65 -16.95
N MET A 52 8.00 4.57 -16.82
CA MET A 52 8.70 3.30 -16.52
C MET A 52 8.35 2.65 -15.18
N LYS A 53 7.77 3.39 -14.23
CA LYS A 53 7.28 2.85 -12.94
C LYS A 53 5.82 2.39 -12.97
N LEU A 54 5.12 2.64 -14.08
CA LEU A 54 3.73 2.29 -14.25
C LEU A 54 3.63 0.96 -15.01
N PRO A 55 2.47 0.27 -14.95
CA PRO A 55 2.23 -0.91 -15.78
C PRO A 55 2.56 -0.62 -17.25
N HIS A 56 3.19 -1.59 -17.91
CA HIS A 56 3.67 -1.47 -19.28
C HIS A 56 2.59 -0.93 -20.24
N GLU A 57 1.35 -1.40 -20.10
CA GLU A 57 0.16 -0.91 -20.82
C GLU A 57 -0.03 0.61 -20.77
N LYS A 58 0.20 1.22 -19.60
CA LYS A 58 0.06 2.67 -19.45
C LYS A 58 1.17 3.42 -20.18
N GLY A 59 2.36 2.84 -20.22
CA GLY A 59 3.50 3.35 -20.99
C GLY A 59 3.25 3.25 -22.49
N ALA A 60 2.84 2.07 -22.98
CA ALA A 60 2.52 1.87 -24.39
C ALA A 60 1.37 2.78 -24.86
N ALA A 61 0.33 2.96 -24.04
CA ALA A 61 -0.74 3.90 -24.31
C ALA A 61 -0.27 5.37 -24.33
N ALA A 62 0.75 5.73 -23.52
CA ALA A 62 1.36 7.06 -23.54
C ALA A 62 2.17 7.29 -24.82
N LEU A 63 2.96 6.30 -25.26
CA LEU A 63 3.68 6.36 -26.54
C LEU A 63 2.71 6.53 -27.72
N GLY A 64 1.64 5.72 -27.77
CA GLY A 64 0.60 5.85 -28.80
C GLY A 64 -0.14 7.19 -28.78
N GLN A 65 -0.40 7.73 -27.58
CA GLN A 65 -0.99 9.06 -27.43
C GLN A 65 -0.05 10.16 -27.95
N GLU A 66 1.26 10.07 -27.68
CA GLU A 66 2.23 11.05 -28.17
C GLU A 66 2.42 10.95 -29.69
N LEU A 67 2.46 9.75 -30.26
CA LEU A 67 2.49 9.57 -31.72
C LEU A 67 1.31 10.27 -32.43
N SER A 68 0.14 10.33 -31.76
CA SER A 68 -1.02 11.01 -32.31
C SER A 68 -0.83 12.52 -32.51
N THR A 69 0.10 13.18 -31.80
CA THR A 69 0.40 14.61 -32.01
C THR A 69 1.15 14.86 -33.31
N PHE A 70 1.68 13.80 -33.91
CA PHE A 70 2.47 13.83 -35.14
C PHE A 70 1.77 13.13 -36.30
N GLY A 71 0.48 12.83 -36.17
CA GLY A 71 -0.30 12.19 -37.22
C GLY A 71 -0.05 10.68 -37.37
N TRP A 72 0.42 10.00 -36.32
CA TRP A 72 0.65 8.55 -36.34
C TRP A 72 -0.20 7.81 -35.31
N ALA A 73 -0.74 6.66 -35.73
CA ALA A 73 -1.56 5.78 -34.90
C ALA A 73 -0.84 4.47 -34.63
N LEU A 74 -0.55 4.22 -33.36
CA LEU A 74 -0.05 2.92 -32.91
C LEU A 74 -1.24 2.02 -32.58
N TYR A 75 -1.38 0.90 -33.28
CA TYR A 75 -2.39 -0.13 -33.01
C TYR A 75 -1.71 -1.37 -32.45
N ASN A 76 -2.36 -2.02 -31.50
CA ASN A 76 -2.05 -3.38 -31.08
C ASN A 76 -3.01 -4.35 -31.78
N LEU A 77 -2.45 -5.40 -32.39
CA LEU A 77 -3.16 -6.39 -33.18
C LEU A 77 -3.37 -7.73 -32.44
N ASP A 78 -2.97 -7.82 -31.18
CA ASP A 78 -3.16 -9.02 -30.34
C ASP A 78 -3.73 -8.71 -28.93
N ASP A 79 -4.76 -9.42 -28.48
CA ASP A 79 -5.37 -9.25 -27.17
C ASP A 79 -4.80 -10.16 -26.07
N GLU A 80 -3.87 -11.06 -26.40
CA GLU A 80 -3.30 -12.05 -25.48
C GLU A 80 -2.10 -11.50 -24.67
N ASP A 81 -1.00 -12.25 -24.56
CA ASP A 81 0.14 -11.93 -23.69
C ASP A 81 1.23 -11.08 -24.39
N GLU A 82 1.04 -10.78 -25.67
CA GLU A 82 1.99 -10.07 -26.53
C GLU A 82 1.34 -8.84 -27.16
N TYR A 83 2.14 -7.81 -27.43
CA TYR A 83 1.78 -6.70 -28.29
C TYR A 83 2.21 -7.03 -29.70
N LEU A 84 1.26 -6.93 -30.63
CA LEU A 84 1.57 -6.99 -32.05
C LEU A 84 1.33 -5.60 -32.65
N PHE A 85 2.36 -4.74 -32.60
CA PHE A 85 2.21 -3.34 -32.97
C PHE A 85 2.21 -3.12 -34.48
N ALA A 86 1.30 -2.28 -34.94
CA ALA A 86 1.29 -1.69 -36.28
C ALA A 86 1.22 -0.16 -36.17
N LEU A 87 2.02 0.53 -36.99
CA LEU A 87 2.09 1.98 -37.03
C LEU A 87 1.45 2.49 -38.33
N ILE A 88 0.37 3.27 -38.22
CA ILE A 88 -0.49 3.67 -39.36
C ILE A 88 -0.56 5.20 -39.43
N PRO A 89 -0.38 5.82 -40.62
CA PRO A 89 -0.60 7.26 -40.79
C PRO A 89 -2.05 7.67 -40.48
N GLU A 90 -2.25 8.89 -39.96
CA GLU A 90 -3.57 9.39 -39.57
C GLU A 90 -4.60 9.31 -40.71
N GLU A 91 -4.18 9.61 -41.94
CA GLU A 91 -5.05 9.64 -43.11
C GLU A 91 -5.63 8.26 -43.44
N GLU A 92 -4.91 7.19 -43.10
CA GLU A 92 -5.25 5.81 -43.45
C GLU A 92 -6.02 5.07 -42.35
N ARG A 93 -6.13 5.64 -41.14
CA ARG A 93 -6.73 4.98 -39.97
C ARG A 93 -8.13 4.43 -40.21
N SER A 94 -8.99 5.22 -40.87
CA SER A 94 -10.38 4.81 -41.14
C SER A 94 -10.46 3.61 -42.09
N GLU A 95 -9.53 3.53 -43.05
CA GLU A 95 -9.45 2.42 -43.98
C GLU A 95 -8.83 1.18 -43.32
N TRP A 96 -7.80 1.38 -42.51
CA TRP A 96 -7.14 0.35 -41.69
C TRP A 96 -8.12 -0.33 -40.72
N GLU A 97 -8.86 0.43 -39.92
CA GLU A 97 -9.84 -0.10 -38.95
C GLU A 97 -10.96 -0.87 -39.67
N ARG A 98 -11.42 -0.37 -40.82
CA ARG A 98 -12.40 -1.06 -41.66
C ARG A 98 -11.85 -2.36 -42.23
N TYR A 99 -10.58 -2.38 -42.65
CA TYR A 99 -9.90 -3.56 -43.14
C TYR A 99 -9.76 -4.63 -42.05
N CYS A 100 -9.23 -4.28 -40.87
CA CYS A 100 -9.09 -5.20 -39.74
C CYS A 100 -10.43 -5.82 -39.35
N LYS A 101 -11.48 -4.99 -39.23
CA LYS A 101 -12.84 -5.45 -38.94
C LYS A 101 -13.37 -6.43 -39.99
N LYS A 102 -13.06 -6.22 -41.28
CA LYS A 102 -13.48 -7.12 -42.36
C LYS A 102 -12.75 -8.47 -42.32
N GLN A 103 -11.49 -8.49 -41.89
CA GLN A 103 -10.69 -9.70 -41.76
C GLN A 103 -10.87 -10.42 -40.42
N GLY A 104 -11.57 -9.81 -39.46
CA GLY A 104 -11.66 -10.35 -38.10
C GLY A 104 -10.37 -10.21 -37.29
N GLN A 105 -9.44 -9.35 -37.73
CA GLN A 105 -8.19 -9.08 -37.02
C GLN A 105 -8.46 -8.22 -35.79
N TYR A 106 -7.94 -8.63 -34.62
CA TYR A 106 -7.96 -7.76 -33.43
C TYR A 106 -7.20 -6.47 -33.73
N CYS A 107 -7.75 -5.33 -33.34
CA CYS A 107 -7.20 -4.03 -33.67
C CYS A 107 -7.60 -3.01 -32.61
N HIS A 108 -6.65 -2.70 -31.73
CA HIS A 108 -6.85 -1.79 -30.60
C HIS A 108 -5.92 -0.59 -30.73
N LEU A 109 -6.49 0.62 -30.80
CA LEU A 109 -5.71 1.84 -30.83
C LEU A 109 -5.07 2.12 -29.47
N MET A 110 -3.74 2.21 -29.44
CA MET A 110 -2.99 2.58 -28.23
C MET A 110 -3.19 4.07 -27.94
N LYS A 111 -3.98 4.38 -26.92
CA LYS A 111 -4.34 5.75 -26.56
C LYS A 111 -4.65 5.89 -25.07
N GLN A 112 -4.32 7.03 -24.48
CA GLN A 112 -4.63 7.30 -23.08
C GLN A 112 -6.13 7.61 -22.86
N GLN A 113 -6.71 6.95 -21.85
CA GLN A 113 -8.09 7.21 -21.45
C GLN A 113 -8.29 8.68 -21.05
N GLY A 114 -9.29 9.33 -21.62
CA GLY A 114 -9.65 10.72 -21.32
C GLY A 114 -8.86 11.80 -22.08
N ARG A 115 -7.91 11.41 -22.96
CA ARG A 115 -7.20 12.33 -23.87
C ARG A 115 -7.88 12.36 -25.25
N LYS A 116 -7.82 13.49 -25.95
CA LYS A 116 -8.29 13.58 -27.35
C LYS A 116 -7.16 13.16 -28.30
N TRP A 117 -7.52 12.88 -29.55
CA TRP A 117 -6.52 12.65 -30.60
C TRP A 117 -5.73 13.95 -30.83
N GLY A 118 -4.41 13.86 -30.99
CA GLY A 118 -3.55 15.03 -31.17
C GLY A 118 -3.18 15.76 -29.87
N ASP A 119 -3.70 15.32 -28.71
CA ASP A 119 -3.22 15.82 -27.42
C ASP A 119 -1.90 15.12 -27.05
N HIS A 120 -0.96 15.85 -26.44
CA HIS A 120 0.22 15.22 -25.82
C HIS A 120 -0.16 14.21 -24.74
N ALA A 121 0.71 13.22 -24.55
CA ALA A 121 0.61 12.28 -23.46
C ALA A 121 0.62 13.02 -22.10
N LYS A 122 -0.11 12.45 -21.13
CA LYS A 122 -0.20 13.03 -19.79
C LYS A 122 1.17 13.06 -19.13
N GLU A 123 1.55 14.22 -18.62
CA GLU A 123 2.81 14.34 -17.89
C GLU A 123 2.73 13.62 -16.54
N GLN A 124 3.80 12.89 -16.22
CA GLN A 124 4.06 12.34 -14.89
C GLN A 124 5.31 13.00 -14.31
N ASP A 125 5.40 13.05 -12.99
CA ASP A 125 6.64 13.46 -12.33
C ASP A 125 7.67 12.31 -12.43
N PRO A 126 8.77 12.46 -13.18
CA PRO A 126 9.82 11.43 -13.30
C PRO A 126 10.57 11.22 -11.96
N GLY A 127 10.42 12.14 -11.02
CA GLY A 127 11.17 12.18 -9.77
C GLY A 127 12.49 12.93 -9.92
N LYS A 128 13.20 13.08 -8.80
CA LYS A 128 14.48 13.78 -8.76
C LYS A 128 15.60 12.89 -9.29
N LEU A 129 16.45 13.46 -10.15
CA LEU A 129 17.73 12.88 -10.55
C LEU A 129 18.77 13.04 -9.44
N MET A 130 19.55 12.00 -9.18
CA MET A 130 20.65 12.02 -8.23
C MET A 130 21.85 12.72 -8.85
N PRO A 131 22.32 13.86 -8.30
CA PRO A 131 23.51 14.53 -8.82
C PRO A 131 24.74 13.62 -8.63
N CYS A 132 25.42 13.31 -9.72
CA CYS A 132 26.61 12.46 -9.74
C CYS A 132 27.70 13.08 -10.63
N GLU A 133 28.96 12.85 -10.28
CA GLU A 133 30.02 12.83 -11.28
C GLU A 133 29.87 11.55 -12.10
N GLU A 134 29.91 11.66 -13.42
CA GLU A 134 29.71 10.54 -14.35
C GLU A 134 30.97 10.27 -15.16
N TYR A 135 31.36 8.99 -15.26
CA TYR A 135 32.46 8.54 -16.09
C TYR A 135 32.03 7.37 -16.97
N ILE A 136 32.14 7.58 -18.27
CA ILE A 136 31.90 6.57 -19.31
C ILE A 136 33.26 6.01 -19.74
N LEU A 137 33.36 4.70 -19.90
CA LEU A 137 34.54 4.08 -20.47
C LEU A 137 34.57 4.33 -21.99
N GLN A 138 35.32 5.34 -22.42
CA GLN A 138 35.54 5.62 -23.85
C GLN A 138 36.73 4.79 -24.35
N ASP A 139 36.46 3.57 -24.79
CA ASP A 139 37.48 2.65 -25.31
C ASP A 139 36.91 1.84 -26.49
N GLU A 140 37.76 1.15 -27.25
CA GLU A 140 37.38 0.31 -28.40
C GLU A 140 36.75 -1.05 -28.02
N TYR A 141 36.48 -1.23 -26.72
CA TYR A 141 36.00 -2.48 -26.12
C TYR A 141 34.70 -2.28 -25.38
N ASP A 142 33.87 -3.32 -25.38
CA ASP A 142 32.71 -3.40 -24.50
C ASP A 142 33.09 -4.02 -23.17
N TYR A 143 32.47 -3.53 -22.09
CA TYR A 143 32.70 -3.99 -20.73
C TYR A 143 31.41 -4.42 -20.05
N PHE A 144 31.51 -5.43 -19.20
CA PHE A 144 30.45 -5.82 -18.28
C PHE A 144 31.07 -6.14 -16.92
N PHE A 145 30.75 -5.32 -15.92
CA PHE A 145 31.14 -5.58 -14.54
C PHE A 145 30.08 -6.45 -13.89
N ASN A 146 30.53 -7.48 -13.16
CA ASN A 146 29.65 -8.45 -12.51
C ASN A 146 29.69 -8.35 -10.98
N SER A 147 30.69 -7.66 -10.44
CA SER A 147 30.86 -7.48 -9.00
C SER A 147 31.71 -6.25 -8.67
N LEU A 148 31.46 -5.69 -7.49
CA LEU A 148 32.21 -4.58 -6.89
C LEU A 148 32.48 -4.96 -5.43
N ALA A 149 33.73 -4.85 -5.01
CA ALA A 149 34.13 -5.04 -3.62
C ALA A 149 35.37 -4.21 -3.30
N GLY A 150 35.44 -3.66 -2.08
CA GLY A 150 36.52 -2.76 -1.68
C GLY A 150 36.69 -1.62 -2.68
N ASP A 151 37.90 -1.48 -3.21
CA ASP A 151 38.27 -0.39 -4.12
C ASP A 151 38.17 -0.73 -5.62
N PHE A 152 37.65 -1.91 -5.96
CA PHE A 152 37.69 -2.43 -7.33
C PHE A 152 36.36 -3.00 -7.80
N ALA A 153 36.17 -3.00 -9.12
CA ALA A 153 35.15 -3.81 -9.78
C ALA A 153 35.80 -4.89 -10.65
N ALA A 154 35.21 -6.08 -10.68
CA ALA A 154 35.62 -7.17 -11.56
C ALA A 154 34.57 -7.42 -12.64
N GLY A 155 35.04 -7.73 -13.83
CA GLY A 155 34.18 -7.84 -14.99
C GLY A 155 34.79 -8.66 -16.11
N LYS A 156 34.15 -8.55 -17.27
CA LYS A 156 34.57 -9.14 -18.54
C LYS A 156 34.60 -8.04 -19.59
N TRP A 157 35.41 -8.26 -20.62
CA TRP A 157 35.49 -7.37 -21.76
C TRP A 157 35.47 -8.14 -23.08
N LYS A 158 35.07 -7.46 -24.16
CA LYS A 158 35.09 -7.98 -25.53
C LYS A 158 35.37 -6.86 -26.53
N ASN A 159 35.69 -7.22 -27.77
CA ASN A 159 35.65 -6.25 -28.87
C ASN A 159 34.19 -5.93 -29.19
N GLN A 160 33.89 -4.71 -29.64
CA GLN A 160 32.53 -4.26 -29.94
C GLN A 160 31.78 -5.22 -30.89
N ASP A 161 32.45 -5.70 -31.95
CA ASP A 161 31.86 -6.61 -32.95
C ASP A 161 31.92 -8.10 -32.57
N ALA A 162 32.49 -8.46 -31.42
CA ALA A 162 32.58 -9.85 -31.01
C ALA A 162 31.27 -10.32 -30.35
N GLU A 163 30.75 -11.46 -30.76
CA GLU A 163 29.59 -12.09 -30.10
C GLU A 163 29.93 -12.56 -28.67
N GLY A 164 31.16 -13.04 -28.45
CA GLY A 164 31.59 -13.62 -27.18
C GLY A 164 32.43 -12.69 -26.28
N TRP A 165 32.24 -12.81 -24.96
CA TRP A 165 33.12 -12.21 -23.95
C TRP A 165 34.52 -12.85 -24.00
N LYS A 166 35.58 -12.04 -24.15
CA LYS A 166 36.95 -12.55 -24.33
C LYS A 166 37.58 -13.02 -23.03
N SER A 167 37.76 -12.12 -22.08
CA SER A 167 38.48 -12.39 -20.82
C SER A 167 38.07 -11.41 -19.74
N GLY A 168 38.62 -11.59 -18.54
CA GLY A 168 38.35 -10.75 -17.38
C GLY A 168 38.97 -9.36 -17.47
N CYS A 169 38.38 -8.41 -16.73
CA CYS A 169 38.96 -7.10 -16.47
C CYS A 169 38.76 -6.71 -15.00
N VAL A 170 39.57 -5.76 -14.56
CA VAL A 170 39.45 -5.10 -13.25
C VAL A 170 39.37 -3.60 -13.49
N ALA A 171 38.43 -2.91 -12.85
CA ALA A 171 38.43 -1.46 -12.77
C ALA A 171 38.91 -1.01 -11.39
N ASP A 172 39.92 -0.15 -11.36
CA ASP A 172 40.37 0.55 -10.17
C ASP A 172 39.52 1.81 -9.96
N LEU A 173 38.72 1.80 -8.90
CA LEU A 173 37.72 2.83 -8.61
C LEU A 173 38.27 3.98 -7.75
N ARG A 174 39.55 3.89 -7.34
CA ARG A 174 40.23 4.97 -6.61
C ARG A 174 40.58 6.14 -7.53
N HIS A 175 40.62 5.87 -8.84
CA HIS A 175 40.87 6.86 -9.87
C HIS A 175 39.56 7.39 -10.46
N ARG A 176 39.58 8.67 -10.85
CA ARG A 176 38.47 9.34 -11.52
C ARG A 176 39.01 10.01 -12.80
N PRO A 177 38.73 9.49 -14.00
CA PRO A 177 37.90 8.31 -14.31
C PRO A 177 38.48 6.98 -13.79
N PRO A 178 37.64 5.94 -13.57
CA PRO A 178 38.11 4.60 -13.23
C PRO A 178 39.13 4.07 -14.23
N GLN A 179 40.20 3.46 -13.72
CA GLN A 179 41.23 2.87 -14.57
C GLN A 179 40.92 1.38 -14.81
N VAL A 180 40.66 1.00 -16.06
CA VAL A 180 40.35 -0.39 -16.41
C VAL A 180 41.59 -1.11 -16.90
N ILE A 181 41.91 -2.24 -16.27
CA ILE A 181 42.98 -3.15 -16.65
C ILE A 181 42.37 -4.43 -17.21
N ARG A 182 42.65 -4.71 -18.49
CA ARG A 182 42.20 -5.93 -19.19
C ARG A 182 43.17 -7.07 -18.93
N ALA A 183 42.65 -8.21 -18.49
CA ALA A 183 43.44 -9.42 -18.25
C ALA A 183 43.19 -10.45 -19.36
N HIS A 184 44.19 -10.69 -20.22
CA HIS A 184 44.10 -11.71 -21.27
C HIS A 184 44.20 -13.14 -20.72
N SER A 185 44.78 -13.32 -19.54
CA SER A 185 45.05 -14.62 -18.91
C SER A 185 43.99 -15.08 -17.91
N LEU A 186 42.95 -14.26 -17.67
CA LEU A 186 41.90 -14.53 -16.69
C LEU A 186 40.53 -14.69 -17.38
N PRO A 187 40.30 -15.78 -18.13
CA PRO A 187 38.99 -16.04 -18.70
C PRO A 187 37.96 -16.24 -17.58
N HIS A 188 36.72 -15.82 -17.84
CA HIS A 188 35.60 -15.97 -16.92
C HIS A 188 35.83 -15.43 -15.50
N LEU A 189 36.61 -14.34 -15.33
CA LEU A 189 36.74 -13.65 -14.05
C LEU A 189 35.34 -13.23 -13.54
N GLY A 190 35.02 -13.65 -12.33
CA GLY A 190 33.70 -13.55 -11.72
C GLY A 190 33.72 -12.88 -10.35
N CYS A 191 32.87 -13.38 -9.45
CA CYS A 191 32.59 -12.85 -8.12
C CYS A 191 33.84 -12.30 -7.42
N LEU A 192 33.86 -11.00 -7.13
CA LEU A 192 34.86 -10.33 -6.32
C LEU A 192 34.31 -10.07 -4.92
N THR A 193 35.10 -10.37 -3.89
CA THR A 193 34.81 -10.05 -2.49
C THR A 193 36.05 -9.52 -1.79
N TYR A 194 35.88 -8.70 -0.76
CA TYR A 194 36.96 -8.04 -0.02
C TYR A 194 36.81 -8.30 1.47
N SER A 195 37.91 -8.66 2.13
CA SER A 195 38.00 -8.73 3.58
C SER A 195 38.85 -7.56 4.07
N ALA A 196 38.21 -6.62 4.79
CA ALA A 196 38.91 -5.51 5.44
C ALA A 196 39.84 -6.02 6.55
N GLU A 197 39.44 -7.07 7.27
CA GLU A 197 40.25 -7.70 8.32
C GLU A 197 41.55 -8.27 7.76
N ASN A 198 41.49 -8.99 6.64
CA ASN A 198 42.67 -9.61 6.03
C ASN A 198 43.41 -8.69 5.03
N GLY A 199 42.80 -7.56 4.63
CA GLY A 199 43.31 -6.70 3.57
C GLY A 199 43.46 -7.42 2.22
N LEU A 200 42.55 -8.35 1.93
CA LEU A 200 42.63 -9.25 0.76
C LEU A 200 41.35 -9.25 -0.07
N TYR A 201 41.54 -9.40 -1.37
CA TYR A 201 40.49 -9.66 -2.34
C TYR A 201 40.48 -11.14 -2.69
N ALA A 202 39.28 -11.72 -2.80
CA ALA A 202 39.08 -13.01 -3.41
C ALA A 202 38.25 -12.87 -4.69
N ALA A 203 38.61 -13.63 -5.72
CA ALA A 203 37.89 -13.67 -6.97
C ALA A 203 37.67 -15.11 -7.44
N SER A 204 36.67 -15.34 -8.30
CA SER A 204 36.50 -16.60 -9.01
C SER A 204 36.96 -16.50 -10.46
N ARG A 205 37.51 -17.58 -11.01
CA ARG A 205 37.76 -17.76 -12.45
C ARG A 205 37.37 -19.15 -12.90
N ALA A 206 37.30 -19.36 -14.21
CA ALA A 206 37.27 -20.70 -14.80
C ALA A 206 38.29 -20.82 -15.93
N ALA A 207 38.72 -22.04 -16.25
CA ALA A 207 39.51 -22.31 -17.45
C ALA A 207 38.76 -21.85 -18.72
N GLY A 208 39.46 -21.71 -19.85
CA GLY A 208 38.86 -21.23 -21.10
C GLY A 208 37.69 -22.09 -21.63
N SER A 209 37.57 -23.35 -21.21
CA SER A 209 36.43 -24.23 -21.48
C SER A 209 35.20 -23.90 -20.62
N GLY A 210 35.34 -23.08 -19.57
CA GLY A 210 34.31 -22.77 -18.58
C GLY A 210 34.05 -23.88 -17.55
N THR A 211 34.70 -25.04 -17.66
CA THR A 211 34.33 -26.25 -16.90
C THR A 211 35.00 -26.38 -15.54
N ILE A 212 36.26 -25.92 -15.39
CA ILE A 212 37.00 -26.04 -14.12
C ILE A 212 37.20 -24.65 -13.53
N GLY A 213 36.56 -24.39 -12.39
CA GLY A 213 36.71 -23.17 -11.61
C GLY A 213 37.89 -23.17 -10.66
N ARG A 214 38.35 -21.96 -10.30
CA ARG A 214 39.37 -21.69 -9.28
C ARG A 214 38.99 -20.48 -8.45
N ALA A 215 39.36 -20.51 -7.18
CA ALA A 215 39.41 -19.32 -6.33
C ALA A 215 40.78 -18.65 -6.49
N LEU A 216 40.79 -17.32 -6.43
CA LEU A 216 41.96 -16.47 -6.57
C LEU A 216 42.04 -15.52 -5.38
N LEU A 217 43.26 -15.19 -4.95
CA LEU A 217 43.52 -14.15 -3.96
C LEU A 217 44.44 -13.06 -4.52
N SER A 218 44.21 -11.81 -4.15
CA SER A 218 45.11 -10.70 -4.44
C SER A 218 45.05 -9.62 -3.36
N LYS A 219 46.18 -8.94 -3.13
CA LYS A 219 46.23 -7.70 -2.33
C LYS A 219 45.86 -6.47 -3.15
N ASN A 220 46.06 -6.52 -4.47
CA ASN A 220 45.79 -5.42 -5.37
C ASN A 220 45.35 -5.96 -6.75
N PRO A 221 44.04 -6.10 -6.97
CA PRO A 221 43.45 -6.54 -8.24
C PRO A 221 43.97 -5.80 -9.48
N ALA A 222 44.32 -4.50 -9.40
CA ALA A 222 44.80 -3.73 -10.55
C ALA A 222 46.17 -4.18 -11.07
N THR A 223 46.97 -4.87 -10.26
CA THR A 223 48.25 -5.45 -10.71
C THR A 223 48.09 -6.73 -11.50
N LEU A 224 46.87 -7.31 -11.53
CA LEU A 224 46.58 -8.65 -12.05
C LEU A 224 47.40 -9.78 -11.42
N ASN A 225 48.08 -9.52 -10.30
CA ASN A 225 48.80 -10.54 -9.54
C ASN A 225 47.81 -11.30 -8.66
N TRP A 226 47.33 -12.42 -9.19
CA TRP A 226 46.44 -13.34 -8.51
C TRP A 226 47.18 -14.63 -8.15
N PHE A 227 46.91 -15.13 -6.95
CA PHE A 227 47.42 -16.41 -6.45
C PHE A 227 46.26 -17.39 -6.29
N GLU A 228 46.45 -18.65 -6.69
CA GLU A 228 45.50 -19.74 -6.44
C GLU A 228 45.82 -20.41 -5.10
N PRO A 229 45.02 -20.18 -4.04
CA PRO A 229 45.32 -20.69 -2.72
C PRO A 229 45.01 -22.17 -2.53
N SER A 230 44.32 -22.81 -3.47
CA SER A 230 43.84 -24.17 -3.33
C SER A 230 44.01 -24.96 -4.63
N PRO A 231 44.40 -26.24 -4.56
CA PRO A 231 44.45 -27.11 -5.73
C PRO A 231 43.05 -27.59 -6.17
N ILE A 232 42.01 -27.35 -5.37
CA ILE A 232 40.64 -27.83 -5.64
C ILE A 232 40.07 -27.21 -6.91
N GLY A 233 39.51 -28.06 -7.77
CA GLY A 233 38.78 -27.65 -8.96
C GLY A 233 37.29 -27.70 -8.71
N TYR A 234 36.62 -26.63 -9.11
CA TYR A 234 35.18 -26.49 -8.93
C TYR A 234 34.45 -26.73 -10.26
N ASP A 235 33.19 -27.17 -10.19
CA ASP A 235 32.30 -27.21 -11.35
C ASP A 235 31.92 -25.80 -11.80
N GLY A 236 32.58 -25.32 -12.86
CA GLY A 236 32.51 -23.93 -13.29
C GLY A 236 33.11 -22.94 -12.28
N PRO A 237 33.09 -21.64 -12.59
CA PRO A 237 33.64 -20.62 -11.68
C PRO A 237 32.81 -20.59 -10.38
N PRO A 238 33.44 -20.73 -9.20
CA PRO A 238 32.70 -20.75 -7.94
C PRO A 238 31.91 -19.45 -7.77
N ARG A 239 30.64 -19.58 -7.39
CA ARG A 239 29.72 -18.44 -7.22
C ARG A 239 29.71 -17.90 -5.81
N THR A 240 30.14 -18.70 -4.83
CA THR A 240 30.14 -18.34 -3.42
C THR A 240 31.56 -18.22 -2.90
N LEU A 241 31.91 -17.03 -2.42
CA LEU A 241 33.17 -16.70 -1.77
C LEU A 241 32.84 -15.98 -0.45
N CYS A 242 32.92 -16.70 0.67
CA CYS A 242 32.52 -16.21 1.98
C CYS A 242 33.75 -16.09 2.89
N TRP A 243 34.00 -14.89 3.42
CA TRP A 243 35.05 -14.66 4.41
C TRP A 243 34.56 -15.01 5.81
N ALA A 244 35.36 -15.76 6.56
CA ALA A 244 35.13 -16.09 7.96
C ALA A 244 36.47 -16.05 8.70
N ASP A 245 36.67 -15.03 9.52
CA ASP A 245 37.95 -14.74 10.19
C ASP A 245 39.13 -14.75 9.18
N HIS A 246 40.14 -15.57 9.44
CA HIS A 246 41.32 -15.77 8.59
C HIS A 246 41.10 -16.92 7.58
N SER A 247 39.86 -17.19 7.19
CA SER A 247 39.54 -18.24 6.21
C SER A 247 38.65 -17.72 5.09
N LEU A 248 38.90 -18.21 3.87
CA LEU A 248 38.01 -18.08 2.74
C LEU A 248 37.28 -19.41 2.54
N TRP A 249 35.95 -19.35 2.52
CA TRP A 249 35.10 -20.47 2.16
C TRP A 249 34.63 -20.34 0.72
N VAL A 250 34.74 -21.43 -0.02
CA VAL A 250 34.44 -21.50 -1.46
C VAL A 250 33.48 -22.65 -1.70
N GLY A 251 32.43 -22.39 -2.50
CA GLY A 251 31.38 -23.37 -2.78
C GLY A 251 31.09 -23.52 -4.27
N ASP A 252 30.80 -24.75 -4.67
CA ASP A 252 30.20 -25.12 -5.96
C ASP A 252 29.03 -26.11 -5.73
N PRO A 253 28.36 -26.65 -6.76
CA PRO A 253 27.24 -27.56 -6.54
C PRO A 253 27.51 -28.83 -5.73
N THR A 254 28.77 -29.26 -5.62
CA THR A 254 29.16 -30.55 -5.03
C THR A 254 30.28 -30.43 -3.99
N ASN A 255 30.77 -29.22 -3.69
CA ASN A 255 31.90 -29.00 -2.80
C ASN A 255 31.68 -27.77 -1.92
N ALA A 256 32.10 -27.88 -0.66
CA ALA A 256 32.45 -26.76 0.20
C ALA A 256 33.92 -26.88 0.58
N THR A 257 34.72 -25.85 0.33
CA THR A 257 36.15 -25.82 0.66
C THR A 257 36.44 -24.67 1.62
N ARG A 258 37.15 -24.97 2.71
CA ARG A 258 37.79 -23.97 3.56
C ARG A 258 39.24 -23.81 3.15
N ILE A 259 39.66 -22.57 2.95
CA ILE A 259 41.04 -22.16 2.74
C ILE A 259 41.43 -21.30 3.93
N GLU A 260 42.26 -21.86 4.82
CA GLU A 260 42.80 -21.14 5.97
C GLU A 260 44.02 -20.33 5.56
N LEU A 261 44.11 -19.09 6.03
CA LEU A 261 45.14 -18.13 5.68
C LEU A 261 45.92 -17.73 6.93
N THR A 262 47.19 -17.40 6.74
CA THR A 262 47.98 -16.68 7.75
C THR A 262 47.60 -15.20 7.79
N ASP A 263 48.00 -14.48 8.84
CA ASP A 263 47.85 -13.02 8.95
C ASP A 263 48.46 -12.25 7.77
N ARG A 264 49.42 -12.86 7.05
CA ARG A 264 50.05 -12.25 5.85
C ARG A 264 49.24 -12.45 4.58
N GLY A 265 48.16 -13.23 4.65
CA GLY A 265 47.30 -13.58 3.53
C GLY A 265 47.77 -14.76 2.70
N THR A 266 48.68 -15.60 3.24
CA THR A 266 49.18 -16.79 2.53
C THR A 266 48.39 -18.02 2.95
N CYS A 267 48.13 -18.95 2.02
CA CYS A 267 47.46 -20.20 2.34
C CYS A 267 48.25 -21.02 3.37
N GLN A 268 47.56 -21.46 4.42
CA GLN A 268 48.08 -22.29 5.50
C GLN A 268 47.54 -23.72 5.43
N ASP A 269 46.24 -23.88 5.17
CA ASP A 269 45.57 -25.19 5.08
C ASP A 269 44.39 -25.14 4.12
N VAL A 270 44.05 -26.28 3.51
CA VAL A 270 42.90 -26.44 2.62
C VAL A 270 42.16 -27.71 3.00
N LYS A 271 40.88 -27.57 3.32
CA LYS A 271 39.98 -28.70 3.60
C LYS A 271 38.78 -28.64 2.67
N ASN A 272 38.50 -29.73 1.97
CA ASN A 272 37.36 -29.86 1.07
C ASN A 272 36.37 -30.92 1.59
N TRP A 273 35.08 -30.63 1.45
CA TRP A 273 34.00 -31.55 1.75
C TRP A 273 33.12 -31.75 0.53
N PRO A 274 33.09 -32.98 -0.02
CA PRO A 274 32.09 -33.35 -1.01
C PRO A 274 30.69 -33.27 -0.40
N LEU A 275 29.80 -32.59 -1.09
CA LEU A 275 28.39 -32.47 -0.79
C LEU A 275 27.60 -33.48 -1.64
N PRO A 276 26.45 -33.97 -1.14
CA PRO A 276 25.63 -34.90 -1.92
C PRO A 276 25.12 -34.24 -3.19
N GLU A 277 24.91 -35.02 -4.25
CA GLU A 277 24.22 -34.51 -5.44
C GLU A 277 22.79 -34.12 -5.10
N ASP A 278 22.41 -32.89 -5.46
CA ASP A 278 21.03 -32.41 -5.37
C ASP A 278 20.13 -33.24 -6.31
N GLY A 279 19.14 -33.94 -5.73
CA GLY A 279 18.22 -34.81 -6.47
C GLY A 279 17.27 -34.08 -7.44
N TRP A 280 17.29 -32.75 -7.50
CA TRP A 280 16.50 -31.94 -8.41
C TRP A 280 17.27 -31.45 -9.64
N SER A 281 18.44 -30.82 -9.45
CA SER A 281 19.08 -30.08 -10.54
C SER A 281 20.56 -30.41 -10.78
N THR A 282 21.22 -31.15 -9.86
CA THR A 282 22.68 -31.42 -9.78
C THR A 282 23.62 -30.24 -9.99
N LYS A 283 23.11 -29.02 -10.20
CA LYS A 283 23.86 -27.85 -10.69
C LYS A 283 23.60 -26.57 -9.89
N TYR A 284 22.81 -26.64 -8.82
CA TYR A 284 22.62 -25.47 -7.97
C TYR A 284 23.84 -25.21 -7.10
N HIS A 285 24.26 -23.96 -6.96
CA HIS A 285 25.53 -23.62 -6.29
C HIS A 285 25.42 -23.70 -4.78
N CYS A 286 26.49 -24.11 -4.08
CA CYS A 286 26.54 -24.12 -2.62
C CYS A 286 26.48 -22.71 -2.03
N GLY A 287 25.41 -22.40 -1.32
CA GLY A 287 25.29 -21.20 -0.50
C GLY A 287 26.07 -21.37 0.80
N ILE A 288 26.90 -20.38 1.13
CA ILE A 288 27.76 -20.36 2.33
C ILE A 288 27.57 -19.02 3.03
N THR A 289 27.35 -19.06 4.34
CA THR A 289 27.24 -17.86 5.16
C THR A 289 27.87 -18.08 6.54
N THR A 290 28.02 -16.99 7.29
CA THR A 290 28.37 -16.99 8.70
C THR A 290 27.25 -16.38 9.53
N ASP A 291 27.12 -16.79 10.78
CA ASP A 291 26.42 -15.97 11.77
C ASP A 291 27.37 -14.94 12.40
N GLY A 292 26.82 -14.02 13.19
CA GLY A 292 27.61 -12.98 13.85
C GLY A 292 28.54 -13.46 14.96
N LEU A 293 28.61 -14.76 15.25
CA LEU A 293 29.60 -15.38 16.13
C LEU A 293 30.74 -16.05 15.33
N GLY A 294 30.74 -15.94 14.00
CA GLY A 294 31.76 -16.53 13.12
C GLY A 294 31.52 -18.00 12.78
N ARG A 295 30.37 -18.58 13.14
CA ARG A 295 30.06 -19.98 12.82
C ARG A 295 29.63 -20.08 11.36
N VAL A 296 30.22 -21.02 10.63
CA VAL A 296 30.00 -21.18 9.19
C VAL A 296 28.92 -22.22 8.91
N TYR A 297 27.99 -21.87 8.02
CA TYR A 297 26.90 -22.71 7.55
C TYR A 297 26.90 -22.79 6.03
N PHE A 298 26.53 -23.95 5.49
CA PHE A 298 26.43 -24.12 4.04
C PHE A 298 25.41 -25.18 3.63
N SER A 299 24.89 -25.05 2.41
CA SER A 299 23.92 -25.96 1.78
C SER A 299 24.04 -25.85 0.26
N ASN A 300 23.89 -26.97 -0.46
CA ASN A 300 23.93 -27.02 -1.93
C ASN A 300 22.62 -27.48 -2.59
N GLU A 301 21.66 -27.94 -1.80
CA GLU A 301 20.38 -28.43 -2.32
C GLU A 301 19.43 -27.24 -2.61
N TRP A 302 18.77 -27.29 -3.78
CA TRP A 302 17.89 -26.23 -4.28
C TRP A 302 16.56 -26.12 -3.52
N TYR A 303 16.02 -27.24 -3.04
CA TYR A 303 14.73 -27.28 -2.37
C TYR A 303 14.83 -28.00 -1.03
N LYS A 304 14.42 -27.31 0.04
CA LYS A 304 14.48 -27.78 1.44
C LYS A 304 15.86 -28.29 1.86
N GLY A 305 16.90 -27.58 1.44
CA GLY A 305 18.27 -28.05 1.54
C GLY A 305 18.78 -28.31 2.95
N GLN A 306 19.50 -29.42 3.13
CA GLN A 306 20.17 -29.76 4.38
C GLN A 306 21.28 -28.74 4.68
N ILE A 307 21.15 -28.07 5.83
CA ILE A 307 22.21 -27.17 6.32
C ILE A 307 23.30 -28.01 6.99
N TYR A 308 24.54 -27.72 6.64
CA TYR A 308 25.75 -28.22 7.28
C TYR A 308 26.42 -27.09 8.05
N ARG A 309 27.05 -27.44 9.16
CA ARG A 309 27.82 -26.52 10.01
C ARG A 309 29.23 -27.03 10.19
N TRP A 310 30.20 -26.11 10.17
CA TRP A 310 31.56 -26.39 10.58
C TRP A 310 31.73 -26.21 12.10
N GLU A 311 32.16 -27.26 12.80
CA GLU A 311 32.40 -27.23 14.24
C GLU A 311 33.54 -28.18 14.63
N ASN A 312 34.49 -27.70 15.45
CA ASN A 312 35.57 -28.51 16.03
C ASN A 312 36.36 -29.36 15.01
N GLY A 313 36.64 -28.82 13.83
CA GLY A 313 37.41 -29.52 12.82
C GLY A 313 36.62 -30.50 11.96
N LYS A 314 35.28 -30.56 12.10
CA LYS A 314 34.40 -31.45 11.34
C LYS A 314 33.17 -30.72 10.81
N VAL A 315 32.61 -31.26 9.74
CA VAL A 315 31.30 -30.86 9.21
C VAL A 315 30.23 -31.75 9.81
N THR A 316 29.20 -31.14 10.38
CA THR A 316 28.05 -31.83 10.98
C THR A 316 26.75 -31.31 10.37
N LYS A 317 25.73 -32.16 10.31
CA LYS A 317 24.37 -31.70 9.96
C LYS A 317 23.87 -30.74 11.02
N HIS A 318 23.28 -29.64 10.58
CA HIS A 318 22.64 -28.69 11.46
C HIS A 318 21.28 -29.21 11.95
N ALA A 319 20.75 -28.62 13.03
CA ALA A 319 19.56 -29.11 13.72
C ALA A 319 18.28 -29.06 12.88
N PHE A 320 18.26 -28.24 11.83
CA PHE A 320 17.15 -28.11 10.89
C PHE A 320 17.66 -27.85 9.47
N SER A 321 16.76 -28.01 8.48
CA SER A 321 17.01 -27.75 7.05
C SER A 321 16.39 -26.43 6.60
N LEU A 322 16.70 -25.99 5.39
CA LEU A 322 16.07 -24.85 4.73
C LEU A 322 14.58 -25.12 4.43
N TYR A 323 13.81 -24.03 4.31
CA TYR A 323 12.41 -24.04 3.92
C TYR A 323 12.27 -23.73 2.43
N GLY A 324 11.44 -24.50 1.71
CA GLY A 324 11.11 -24.18 0.32
C GLY A 324 12.35 -23.97 -0.55
N TYR A 325 12.44 -22.81 -1.19
CA TYR A 325 13.56 -22.38 -2.04
C TYR A 325 14.51 -21.39 -1.34
N ASP A 326 14.42 -21.26 0.00
CA ASP A 326 15.33 -20.42 0.75
C ASP A 326 16.78 -20.88 0.53
N HIS A 327 17.71 -19.92 0.44
CA HIS A 327 19.10 -20.21 0.14
C HIS A 327 20.06 -19.35 0.95
N LEU A 328 21.23 -19.90 1.28
CA LEU A 328 22.23 -19.23 2.13
C LEU A 328 23.17 -18.29 1.36
N SER A 329 23.17 -18.28 0.02
CA SER A 329 24.11 -17.49 -0.79
C SER A 329 24.02 -15.98 -0.54
N GLU A 330 22.83 -15.49 -0.23
CA GLU A 330 22.57 -14.08 0.04
C GLU A 330 22.36 -13.81 1.52
N ALA A 331 22.61 -14.80 2.40
CA ALA A 331 22.49 -14.61 3.84
C ALA A 331 23.71 -13.89 4.41
N ILE A 332 23.48 -13.01 5.39
CA ILE A 332 24.52 -12.23 6.04
C ILE A 332 24.46 -12.37 7.57
N PRO A 333 25.59 -12.27 8.28
CA PRO A 333 25.62 -12.35 9.73
C PRO A 333 24.97 -11.13 10.39
N VAL A 334 24.26 -11.35 11.50
CA VAL A 334 23.84 -10.30 12.44
C VAL A 334 24.94 -10.13 13.49
N PRO A 335 25.73 -9.04 13.46
CA PRO A 335 26.96 -8.91 14.25
C PRO A 335 26.78 -9.23 15.74
N GLY A 336 27.68 -10.06 16.29
CA GLY A 336 27.71 -10.41 17.71
C GLY A 336 26.61 -11.37 18.17
N THR A 337 25.85 -11.97 17.25
CA THR A 337 24.75 -12.89 17.59
C THR A 337 24.80 -14.17 16.75
N GLY A 338 24.17 -15.25 17.24
CA GLY A 338 24.02 -16.50 16.49
C GLY A 338 22.98 -16.43 15.36
N ARG A 339 22.74 -15.24 14.79
CA ARG A 339 21.65 -14.99 13.84
C ARG A 339 22.18 -14.58 12.47
N ILE A 340 21.34 -14.81 11.47
CA ILE A 340 21.54 -14.34 10.10
C ILE A 340 20.33 -13.53 9.63
N TYR A 341 20.57 -12.58 8.73
CA TYR A 341 19.53 -12.07 7.86
C TYR A 341 19.58 -12.83 6.54
N MET A 342 18.42 -13.22 6.02
CA MET A 342 18.30 -13.87 4.72
C MET A 342 17.03 -13.41 4.00
N ILE A 343 16.95 -13.71 2.70
CA ILE A 343 15.74 -13.50 1.92
C ILE A 343 14.83 -14.73 2.08
N HIS A 344 13.55 -14.46 2.34
CA HIS A 344 12.52 -15.49 2.45
C HIS A 344 11.30 -15.09 1.63
N ALA A 345 10.80 -16.03 0.84
CA ALA A 345 9.67 -15.81 -0.06
C ALA A 345 8.32 -16.18 0.60
N VAL A 346 7.35 -15.28 0.53
CA VAL A 346 5.97 -15.49 1.00
C VAL A 346 4.95 -15.25 -0.12
N SER A 347 3.77 -15.84 0.00
CA SER A 347 2.66 -15.61 -0.93
C SER A 347 2.09 -14.20 -0.75
N GLY A 348 2.10 -13.41 -1.83
CA GLY A 348 1.53 -12.07 -1.90
C GLY A 348 0.24 -12.01 -2.73
N LYS A 349 -0.25 -10.78 -3.00
CA LYS A 349 -1.45 -10.56 -3.83
C LYS A 349 -1.11 -10.75 -5.32
N GLY A 350 -1.13 -11.99 -5.80
CA GLY A 350 -0.94 -12.33 -7.21
C GLY A 350 0.51 -12.49 -7.66
N ARG A 351 1.50 -12.28 -6.77
CA ARG A 351 2.91 -12.61 -6.97
C ARG A 351 3.56 -13.06 -5.67
N VAL A 352 4.72 -13.70 -5.76
CA VAL A 352 5.59 -13.99 -4.61
C VAL A 352 6.18 -12.67 -4.10
N GLU A 353 6.26 -12.49 -2.79
CA GLU A 353 6.91 -11.36 -2.14
C GLU A 353 8.19 -11.84 -1.44
N GLU A 354 9.34 -11.32 -1.84
CA GLU A 354 10.59 -11.53 -1.10
C GLU A 354 10.67 -10.59 0.12
N CYS A 355 11.02 -11.16 1.27
CA CYS A 355 11.03 -10.49 2.56
C CYS A 355 12.38 -10.70 3.27
N LEU A 356 12.68 -9.80 4.20
CA LEU A 356 13.85 -9.93 5.07
C LEU A 356 13.48 -10.79 6.28
N LEU A 357 14.10 -11.96 6.40
CA LEU A 357 13.97 -12.86 7.55
C LEU A 357 15.21 -12.73 8.43
N GLU A 358 15.02 -12.48 9.72
CA GLU A 358 16.05 -12.69 10.73
C GLU A 358 15.84 -14.06 11.36
N LEU A 359 16.85 -14.93 11.25
CA LEU A 359 16.80 -16.31 11.70
C LEU A 359 17.85 -16.55 12.79
N ASP A 360 17.40 -17.08 13.93
CA ASP A 360 18.26 -17.60 14.98
C ASP A 360 18.72 -19.01 14.64
N MET A 361 20.01 -19.19 14.39
CA MET A 361 20.58 -20.47 13.93
C MET A 361 20.59 -21.52 15.04
N ASP A 362 20.48 -21.15 16.32
CA ASP A 362 20.47 -22.15 17.39
C ASP A 362 19.06 -22.69 17.65
N THR A 363 18.03 -21.83 17.54
CA THR A 363 16.66 -22.19 17.95
C THR A 363 15.66 -22.28 16.80
N GLY A 364 16.01 -21.83 15.60
CA GLY A 364 15.07 -21.70 14.47
C GLY A 364 14.01 -20.62 14.68
N ARG A 365 14.13 -19.76 15.70
CA ARG A 365 13.18 -18.67 15.92
C ARG A 365 13.47 -17.57 14.92
N CYS A 366 12.42 -16.95 14.38
CA CYS A 366 12.60 -15.94 13.36
C CYS A 366 11.55 -14.83 13.42
N ARG A 367 11.94 -13.68 12.87
CA ARG A 367 11.05 -12.56 12.57
C ARG A 367 11.26 -12.11 11.14
N ILE A 368 10.21 -11.56 10.55
CA ILE A 368 10.17 -11.21 9.13
C ILE A 368 9.71 -9.78 8.92
N ALA A 369 10.25 -9.13 7.91
CA ALA A 369 9.84 -7.80 7.48
C ALA A 369 9.62 -7.77 5.96
N SER A 370 8.51 -7.16 5.53
CA SER A 370 8.22 -6.98 4.10
C SER A 370 9.16 -5.94 3.50
N LEU A 371 9.77 -6.30 2.36
CA LEU A 371 10.62 -5.42 1.57
C LEU A 371 9.80 -4.71 0.50
N SER A 372 8.73 -4.01 0.92
CA SER A 372 7.73 -3.49 -0.02
C SER A 372 8.32 -2.56 -1.07
N GLY A 373 8.03 -2.85 -2.33
CA GLY A 373 8.56 -2.14 -3.50
C GLY A 373 9.82 -2.76 -4.08
N MET A 374 10.34 -3.85 -3.51
CA MET A 374 11.37 -4.69 -4.12
C MET A 374 10.73 -5.80 -4.96
N GLY A 375 11.46 -6.24 -5.98
CA GLY A 375 11.14 -7.42 -6.79
C GLY A 375 11.78 -8.70 -6.25
N GLU A 376 12.09 -9.62 -7.15
CA GLU A 376 12.71 -10.93 -6.86
C GLU A 376 14.23 -10.91 -7.11
N GLY A 377 14.93 -11.95 -6.63
CA GLY A 377 16.37 -12.11 -6.84
C GLY A 377 17.20 -11.12 -6.02
N LEU A 378 16.76 -10.84 -4.79
CA LEU A 378 17.37 -9.86 -3.91
C LEU A 378 18.71 -10.33 -3.35
N LYS A 379 19.65 -9.39 -3.22
CA LYS A 379 20.98 -9.61 -2.63
C LYS A 379 21.18 -8.77 -1.38
N LEU A 380 21.67 -9.40 -0.31
CA LEU A 380 21.93 -8.71 0.96
C LEU A 380 23.42 -8.48 1.15
N ARG A 381 23.80 -7.27 1.58
CA ARG A 381 25.19 -6.94 1.98
C ARG A 381 25.18 -5.87 3.06
N TRP A 382 26.11 -5.95 3.99
CA TRP A 382 26.43 -4.78 4.80
C TRP A 382 27.05 -3.70 3.91
N PHE A 383 26.45 -2.51 3.90
CA PHE A 383 26.91 -1.39 3.08
C PHE A 383 27.93 -0.54 3.82
N THR A 384 27.57 -0.09 5.02
CA THR A 384 28.46 0.65 5.92
C THR A 384 27.89 0.68 7.34
N GLY A 385 28.71 0.38 8.35
CA GLY A 385 28.27 0.31 9.74
C GLY A 385 26.97 -0.50 9.88
N ASP A 386 25.92 0.14 10.42
CA ASP A 386 24.61 -0.49 10.65
C ASP A 386 23.66 -0.44 9.44
N TRP A 387 24.13 -0.01 8.26
CA TRP A 387 23.33 0.06 7.05
C TRP A 387 23.41 -1.23 6.26
N LEU A 388 22.29 -1.95 6.21
CA LEU A 388 22.05 -3.08 5.34
C LEU A 388 21.64 -2.59 3.95
N LEU A 389 22.31 -3.08 2.91
CA LEU A 389 21.88 -2.95 1.52
C LEU A 389 21.09 -4.19 1.11
N VAL A 390 19.88 -3.96 0.62
CA VAL A 390 19.07 -4.92 -0.13
C VAL A 390 19.05 -4.46 -1.58
N GLN A 391 19.74 -5.17 -2.47
CA GLN A 391 19.81 -4.82 -3.89
C GLN A 391 18.89 -5.74 -4.71
N GLY A 392 18.09 -5.17 -5.61
CA GLY A 392 17.33 -5.93 -6.59
C GLY A 392 18.17 -6.35 -7.80
N ASN A 393 17.58 -7.17 -8.67
CA ASN A 393 18.21 -7.54 -9.94
C ASN A 393 18.34 -6.35 -10.93
N GLY A 394 17.52 -5.30 -10.75
CA GLY A 394 17.55 -4.09 -11.57
C GLY A 394 16.87 -4.22 -12.94
N GLU A 395 16.21 -5.34 -13.23
CA GLU A 395 15.57 -5.59 -14.53
C GLU A 395 14.19 -4.96 -14.64
N ILE A 396 13.40 -5.01 -13.56
CA ILE A 396 12.04 -4.45 -13.52
C ILE A 396 12.07 -3.01 -13.03
N LEU A 397 11.79 -2.06 -13.92
CA LEU A 397 11.78 -0.61 -13.62
C LEU A 397 10.58 -0.13 -12.78
N SER A 398 9.67 -1.03 -12.42
CA SER A 398 8.60 -0.76 -11.44
C SER A 398 9.03 -1.03 -9.99
N ASP A 399 10.06 -1.85 -9.78
CA ASP A 399 10.61 -2.15 -8.48
C ASP A 399 11.78 -1.20 -8.13
N ASP A 400 12.07 -1.05 -6.84
CA ASP A 400 13.25 -0.31 -6.38
C ASP A 400 14.52 -1.03 -6.80
N PHE A 401 15.53 -0.28 -7.26
CA PHE A 401 16.85 -0.84 -7.56
C PHE A 401 17.56 -1.32 -6.29
N ALA A 402 17.38 -0.60 -5.18
CA ALA A 402 17.88 -0.99 -3.87
C ALA A 402 17.15 -0.31 -2.72
N GLN A 403 17.26 -0.92 -1.54
CA GLN A 403 16.89 -0.32 -0.26
C GLN A 403 18.09 -0.36 0.69
N LEU A 404 18.36 0.77 1.33
CA LEU A 404 19.32 0.92 2.43
C LEU A 404 18.53 0.99 3.73
N ILE A 405 18.79 0.04 4.62
CA ILE A 405 18.06 -0.11 5.87
C ILE A 405 19.03 0.05 7.03
N ASN A 406 18.84 1.07 7.86
CA ASN A 406 19.61 1.19 9.08
C ASN A 406 19.02 0.24 10.14
N MET A 407 19.78 -0.77 10.56
CA MET A 407 19.23 -1.84 11.41
C MET A 407 18.97 -1.38 12.87
N ASN A 408 19.62 -0.30 13.31
CA ASN A 408 19.43 0.28 14.64
C ASN A 408 18.20 1.20 14.68
N THR A 409 18.08 2.14 13.73
CA THR A 409 16.97 3.12 13.69
C THR A 409 15.74 2.61 12.93
N ARG A 410 15.92 1.55 12.14
CA ARG A 410 14.96 0.97 11.18
C ARG A 410 14.64 1.89 10.02
N GLU A 411 15.38 2.98 9.82
CA GLU A 411 15.19 3.89 8.68
C GLU A 411 15.38 3.14 7.36
N VAL A 412 14.48 3.35 6.40
CA VAL A 412 14.56 2.78 5.05
C VAL A 412 14.70 3.89 4.01
N LEU A 413 15.82 3.90 3.30
CA LEU A 413 16.08 4.78 2.17
C LEU A 413 16.04 3.96 0.88
N ARG A 414 15.33 4.45 -0.15
CA ARG A 414 15.10 3.71 -1.39
C ARG A 414 15.86 4.36 -2.54
N ILE A 415 16.53 3.54 -3.34
CA ILE A 415 17.05 3.90 -4.65
C ILE A 415 16.02 3.43 -5.68
N ARG A 416 15.33 4.38 -6.28
CA ARG A 416 14.23 4.11 -7.22
C ARG A 416 14.72 4.24 -8.66
N PRO A 417 14.07 3.54 -9.60
CA PRO A 417 14.13 3.88 -11.02
C PRO A 417 13.94 5.39 -11.20
N GLY A 418 14.69 6.02 -12.10
CA GLY A 418 14.54 7.45 -12.41
C GLY A 418 15.49 8.36 -11.66
N MET A 419 16.15 7.86 -10.60
CA MET A 419 17.24 8.60 -9.96
C MET A 419 18.48 8.72 -10.86
N PHE A 420 18.58 7.90 -11.90
CA PHE A 420 19.67 7.89 -12.88
C PHE A 420 19.14 8.06 -14.32
N GLY A 421 18.03 8.80 -14.48
CA GLY A 421 17.33 8.90 -15.75
C GLY A 421 16.69 7.58 -16.15
N GLY A 422 16.83 7.19 -17.43
CA GLY A 422 16.34 5.91 -17.96
C GLY A 422 17.28 4.72 -17.75
N GLU A 423 18.39 4.89 -17.03
CA GLU A 423 19.40 3.83 -16.93
C GLU A 423 19.08 2.79 -15.83
N LYS A 424 19.34 1.51 -16.13
CA LYS A 424 19.28 0.41 -15.16
C LYS A 424 20.50 0.46 -14.22
N MET A 425 20.28 0.25 -12.92
CA MET A 425 21.38 0.12 -11.94
C MET A 425 21.89 -1.33 -11.90
N GLN A 426 23.18 -1.53 -12.12
CA GLN A 426 23.80 -2.86 -12.07
C GLN A 426 24.41 -3.16 -10.69
N HIS A 427 25.19 -2.21 -10.17
CA HIS A 427 25.93 -2.38 -8.92
C HIS A 427 25.97 -1.10 -8.11
N ILE A 428 26.02 -1.26 -6.79
CA ILE A 428 26.35 -0.19 -5.86
C ILE A 428 27.34 -0.74 -4.83
N GLY A 429 28.31 0.08 -4.44
CA GLY A 429 29.27 -0.24 -3.40
C GLY A 429 29.82 1.00 -2.73
N MET A 430 30.53 0.78 -1.64
CA MET A 430 31.27 1.82 -0.94
C MET A 430 32.74 1.42 -0.94
N LEU A 431 33.61 2.32 -1.40
CA LEU A 431 35.05 2.13 -1.39
C LEU A 431 35.58 2.19 0.05
N THR A 432 36.83 1.77 0.24
CA THR A 432 37.45 1.74 1.57
C THR A 432 37.59 3.13 2.21
N ASP A 433 37.61 4.19 1.40
CA ASP A 433 37.63 5.59 1.84
C ASP A 433 36.23 6.18 2.17
N GLY A 434 35.16 5.38 2.01
CA GLY A 434 33.77 5.80 2.24
C GLY A 434 33.07 6.39 1.02
N THR A 435 33.74 6.52 -0.13
CA THR A 435 33.13 6.97 -1.39
C THR A 435 32.10 5.97 -1.87
N VAL A 436 30.89 6.44 -2.22
CA VAL A 436 29.85 5.60 -2.85
C VAL A 436 30.05 5.58 -4.36
N VAL A 437 29.99 4.39 -4.96
CA VAL A 437 30.06 4.19 -6.41
C VAL A 437 28.85 3.41 -6.86
N ILE A 438 28.21 3.89 -7.92
CA ILE A 438 27.07 3.25 -8.57
C ILE A 438 27.46 2.98 -10.01
N VAL A 439 27.22 1.75 -10.48
CA VAL A 439 27.40 1.38 -11.89
C VAL A 439 26.02 1.23 -12.50
N THR A 440 25.71 2.07 -13.48
CA THR A 440 24.51 1.96 -14.30
C THR A 440 24.85 1.47 -15.70
N ARG A 441 23.85 1.02 -16.46
CA ARG A 441 24.01 0.65 -17.87
C ARG A 441 23.25 1.62 -18.74
N ARG A 442 23.97 2.29 -19.64
CA ARG A 442 23.41 3.17 -20.67
C ARG A 442 23.36 2.41 -22.00
N ASP A 443 22.20 2.45 -22.65
CA ASP A 443 22.01 1.77 -23.92
C ASP A 443 23.03 2.23 -24.97
N ARG A 444 23.55 1.27 -25.76
CA ARG A 444 24.62 1.44 -26.77
C ARG A 444 25.93 2.08 -26.31
N VAL A 445 26.08 2.37 -25.01
CA VAL A 445 27.27 2.97 -24.42
C VAL A 445 27.98 2.00 -23.46
N GLY A 446 27.20 1.21 -22.71
CA GLY A 446 27.74 0.25 -21.74
C GLY A 446 27.74 0.79 -20.30
N PRO A 447 28.70 0.38 -19.45
CA PRO A 447 28.70 0.74 -18.04
C PRO A 447 29.10 2.20 -17.82
N VAL A 448 28.34 2.87 -16.95
CA VAL A 448 28.60 4.25 -16.51
C VAL A 448 28.89 4.24 -15.02
N PHE A 449 30.06 4.72 -14.63
CA PHE A 449 30.44 4.87 -13.23
C PHE A 449 29.98 6.21 -12.70
N ARG A 450 29.19 6.17 -11.63
CA ARG A 450 28.56 7.33 -11.02
C ARG A 450 29.04 7.50 -9.59
N TYR A 451 29.50 8.70 -9.26
CA TYR A 451 29.92 9.09 -7.92
C TYR A 451 28.95 10.17 -7.40
N PRO A 452 28.01 9.82 -6.52
CA PRO A 452 27.02 10.77 -6.02
C PRO A 452 27.68 11.93 -5.26
N ILE A 453 27.25 13.17 -5.53
CA ILE A 453 27.79 14.38 -4.88
C ILE A 453 27.42 14.42 -3.39
N ASP A 454 26.16 14.11 -3.06
CA ASP A 454 25.65 13.96 -1.69
C ASP A 454 24.68 12.79 -1.62
N PHE A 455 25.23 11.57 -1.51
CA PHE A 455 24.43 10.35 -1.53
C PHE A 455 23.35 10.32 -0.44
N TRP A 456 23.74 10.53 0.81
CA TRP A 456 22.84 10.38 1.95
C TRP A 456 21.83 11.53 2.04
N GLY A 457 22.25 12.78 1.82
CA GLY A 457 21.33 13.92 1.83
C GLY A 457 20.35 13.88 0.67
N PHE A 458 20.79 13.46 -0.53
CA PHE A 458 19.88 13.22 -1.64
C PHE A 458 18.84 12.14 -1.30
N LEU A 459 19.24 10.98 -0.79
CA LEU A 459 18.29 9.92 -0.48
C LEU A 459 17.27 10.35 0.59
N ARG A 460 17.68 11.07 1.63
CA ARG A 460 16.75 11.57 2.67
C ARG A 460 15.78 12.62 2.13
N THR A 461 16.18 13.44 1.16
CA THR A 461 15.29 14.46 0.56
C THR A 461 14.42 13.92 -0.56
N ALA A 462 14.84 12.85 -1.23
CA ALA A 462 14.07 12.18 -2.27
C ALA A 462 13.05 11.18 -1.70
N ASN A 463 13.31 10.61 -0.52
CA ASN A 463 12.45 9.63 0.14
C ASN A 463 11.51 10.28 1.17
N LYS A 464 10.33 9.68 1.34
CA LYS A 464 9.48 9.96 2.50
C LYS A 464 9.98 9.14 3.69
N PRO A 465 9.87 9.62 4.94
CA PRO A 465 10.21 8.84 6.11
C PRO A 465 9.51 7.48 6.10
N LYS A 466 10.29 6.39 6.11
CA LYS A 466 9.81 5.01 6.13
C LYS A 466 10.65 4.23 7.14
N LYS A 467 10.01 3.32 7.87
CA LYS A 467 10.68 2.40 8.79
C LYS A 467 10.41 0.95 8.44
N LEU A 468 11.38 0.08 8.71
CA LEU A 468 11.23 -1.37 8.64
C LEU A 468 10.31 -1.85 9.78
N GLU A 469 9.30 -2.65 9.44
CA GLU A 469 8.34 -3.23 10.37
C GLU A 469 8.57 -4.73 10.51
N TRP A 470 9.13 -5.14 11.65
CA TRP A 470 9.31 -6.55 12.02
C TRP A 470 7.98 -7.19 12.46
N ARG A 471 7.82 -8.47 12.11
CA ARG A 471 6.73 -9.34 12.56
C ARG A 471 7.32 -10.66 13.05
N GLU A 472 6.92 -11.10 14.23
CA GLU A 472 7.42 -12.35 14.82
C GLU A 472 6.60 -13.54 14.30
N TYR A 473 7.26 -14.63 13.92
CA TYR A 473 6.59 -15.92 13.72
C TYR A 473 6.38 -16.61 15.08
N LYS A 474 5.24 -17.30 15.24
CA LYS A 474 5.04 -18.16 16.42
C LYS A 474 5.72 -19.51 16.22
N GLU A 475 5.68 -19.98 14.98
CA GLU A 475 6.33 -21.18 14.50
C GLU A 475 7.85 -20.98 14.42
N VAL A 476 8.59 -22.08 14.42
CA VAL A 476 10.03 -22.09 14.20
C VAL A 476 10.34 -22.55 12.80
N TYR A 477 11.36 -21.95 12.21
CA TYR A 477 11.94 -22.36 10.94
C TYR A 477 12.37 -23.83 10.98
N PRO A 478 12.16 -24.61 9.90
CA PRO A 478 11.59 -24.24 8.60
C PRO A 478 10.06 -24.29 8.53
N ASN A 479 9.34 -24.56 9.62
CA ASN A 479 7.89 -24.81 9.56
C ASN A 479 7.07 -23.51 9.56
N LEU A 480 7.37 -22.60 8.65
CA LEU A 480 6.71 -21.30 8.56
C LEU A 480 5.44 -21.35 7.69
N PRO A 481 4.39 -20.59 8.05
CA PRO A 481 3.27 -20.33 7.14
C PRO A 481 3.72 -19.64 5.86
N ILE A 482 3.10 -19.97 4.73
CA ILE A 482 3.38 -19.34 3.42
C ILE A 482 3.00 -17.85 3.36
N PHE A 483 2.30 -17.32 4.36
CA PHE A 483 1.86 -15.91 4.41
C PHE A 483 2.61 -15.16 5.50
N LEU A 484 2.73 -13.84 5.34
CA LEU A 484 3.26 -12.98 6.40
C LEU A 484 2.39 -13.08 7.66
N PRO A 485 3.01 -13.07 8.86
CA PRO A 485 2.26 -12.88 10.09
C PRO A 485 1.44 -11.58 10.00
N PRO A 486 0.20 -11.56 10.51
CA PRO A 486 -0.62 -10.36 10.48
C PRO A 486 0.08 -9.21 11.23
N LYS A 487 -0.09 -7.97 10.76
CA LYS A 487 0.47 -6.82 11.47
C LYS A 487 -0.12 -6.75 12.89
N ALA A 488 0.64 -6.28 13.87
CA ALA A 488 0.09 -5.99 15.21
C ALA A 488 -1.11 -5.01 15.16
N THR A 489 -1.20 -4.20 14.10
CA THR A 489 -2.33 -3.31 13.81
C THR A 489 -3.55 -3.99 13.18
N GLU A 490 -3.44 -5.22 12.68
CA GLU A 490 -4.51 -6.00 12.04
C GLU A 490 -5.22 -6.96 13.02
N ARG A 491 -4.58 -7.31 14.14
CA ARG A 491 -5.24 -8.05 15.25
C ARG A 491 -5.93 -7.10 16.22
N LYS A 492 -6.94 -6.38 15.71
CA LYS A 492 -7.75 -5.46 16.51
C LYS A 492 -9.19 -5.92 16.60
N ILE A 493 -9.77 -5.67 17.76
CA ILE A 493 -11.21 -5.56 17.93
C ILE A 493 -11.52 -4.08 18.09
N ILE A 494 -12.29 -3.51 17.18
CA ILE A 494 -12.63 -2.09 17.19
C ILE A 494 -14.13 -1.97 17.35
N LEU A 495 -14.56 -1.48 18.51
CA LEU A 495 -15.95 -1.13 18.75
C LEU A 495 -16.20 0.31 18.30
N LYS A 496 -17.14 0.50 17.38
CA LYS A 496 -17.68 1.79 16.97
C LYS A 496 -19.15 1.88 17.38
N LYS A 497 -19.76 3.06 17.17
CA LYS A 497 -21.15 3.34 17.55
C LYS A 497 -22.16 2.32 17.00
N ASP A 498 -21.95 1.90 15.75
CA ASP A 498 -22.92 1.11 14.99
C ASP A 498 -22.33 -0.19 14.42
N SER A 499 -21.07 -0.50 14.74
CA SER A 499 -20.40 -1.71 14.26
C SER A 499 -19.31 -2.20 15.19
N LEU A 500 -19.00 -3.48 15.08
CA LEU A 500 -17.88 -4.15 15.73
C LEU A 500 -16.97 -4.72 14.64
N THR A 501 -15.71 -4.33 14.62
CA THR A 501 -14.71 -4.93 13.73
C THR A 501 -13.90 -5.94 14.53
N ILE A 502 -13.78 -7.18 14.06
CA ILE A 502 -12.94 -8.22 14.67
C ILE A 502 -12.02 -8.75 13.57
N LEU A 503 -10.70 -8.63 13.76
CA LEU A 503 -9.68 -9.10 12.80
C LEU A 503 -9.92 -8.58 11.36
N GLY A 504 -10.27 -7.30 11.24
CA GLY A 504 -10.56 -6.65 9.96
C GLY A 504 -11.96 -6.90 9.38
N SER A 505 -12.69 -7.90 9.88
CA SER A 505 -14.07 -8.16 9.47
C SER A 505 -15.05 -7.27 10.23
N VAL A 506 -15.95 -6.61 9.50
CA VAL A 506 -16.95 -5.69 10.09
C VAL A 506 -18.26 -6.45 10.32
N PHE A 507 -18.73 -6.42 11.56
CA PHE A 507 -20.00 -6.99 11.99
C PHE A 507 -20.96 -5.84 12.36
N THR A 508 -22.12 -5.85 11.73
CA THR A 508 -23.25 -4.99 12.11
C THR A 508 -24.20 -5.78 13.01
N PRO A 509 -24.58 -5.25 14.18
CA PRO A 509 -25.52 -5.93 15.06
C PRO A 509 -26.96 -5.91 14.48
N PRO A 510 -27.86 -6.82 14.89
CA PRO A 510 -27.64 -7.90 15.87
C PRO A 510 -26.67 -8.96 15.34
N PHE A 511 -25.79 -9.45 16.22
CA PHE A 511 -24.80 -10.45 15.84
C PHE A 511 -25.42 -11.84 15.87
N THR A 512 -25.24 -12.61 14.79
CA THR A 512 -25.67 -14.01 14.75
C THR A 512 -24.47 -14.95 14.73
N LEU A 513 -24.67 -16.17 15.23
CA LEU A 513 -23.67 -17.22 15.23
C LEU A 513 -23.19 -17.52 13.81
N SER A 514 -24.11 -17.58 12.85
CA SER A 514 -23.79 -17.78 11.43
C SER A 514 -22.89 -16.67 10.88
N GLN A 515 -23.24 -15.40 11.11
CA GLN A 515 -22.45 -14.25 10.65
C GLN A 515 -21.02 -14.28 11.20
N LEU A 516 -20.86 -14.58 12.50
CA LEU A 516 -19.54 -14.67 13.10
C LEU A 516 -18.79 -15.92 12.65
N ALA A 517 -19.46 -17.07 12.51
CA ALA A 517 -18.83 -18.31 12.08
C ALA A 517 -18.32 -18.24 10.63
N GLU A 518 -19.05 -17.55 9.74
CA GLU A 518 -18.64 -17.35 8.35
C GLU A 518 -17.30 -16.62 8.23
N LYS A 519 -17.06 -15.64 9.11
CA LYS A 519 -15.86 -14.76 9.04
C LYS A 519 -14.75 -15.16 10.01
N LEU A 520 -15.09 -15.76 11.15
CA LEU A 520 -14.15 -16.10 12.24
C LEU A 520 -13.85 -17.61 12.33
N GLY A 521 -14.51 -18.43 11.52
CA GLY A 521 -14.45 -19.88 11.60
C GLY A 521 -15.46 -20.48 12.58
N SER A 522 -15.61 -21.80 12.54
CA SER A 522 -16.61 -22.51 13.35
C SER A 522 -16.34 -22.35 14.85
N ALA A 523 -17.40 -22.03 15.61
CA ALA A 523 -17.35 -21.95 17.06
C ALA A 523 -17.62 -23.32 17.70
N ARG A 524 -16.93 -23.61 18.81
CA ARG A 524 -17.27 -24.75 19.68
C ARG A 524 -18.44 -24.36 20.57
N ILE A 525 -19.56 -25.10 20.48
CA ILE A 525 -20.74 -24.85 21.30
C ILE A 525 -20.64 -25.62 22.62
N VAL A 526 -20.91 -24.93 23.73
CA VAL A 526 -20.94 -25.51 25.08
C VAL A 526 -22.20 -25.09 25.80
N LEU A 527 -22.87 -26.07 26.43
CA LEU A 527 -24.02 -25.82 27.30
C LEU A 527 -23.54 -25.67 28.75
N GLN A 528 -23.82 -24.52 29.35
CA GLN A 528 -23.50 -24.24 30.75
C GLN A 528 -24.79 -24.24 31.58
N ASN A 529 -24.87 -25.14 32.56
CA ASN A 529 -26.00 -25.21 33.50
C ASN A 529 -25.79 -24.27 34.68
N GLY A 530 -26.83 -23.53 35.07
CA GLY A 530 -26.85 -22.66 36.24
C GLY A 530 -28.22 -22.61 36.90
N THR A 531 -28.33 -21.86 37.99
CA THR A 531 -29.60 -21.59 38.69
C THR A 531 -29.91 -20.10 38.64
N ARG A 532 -31.08 -19.73 38.13
CA ARG A 532 -31.57 -18.35 38.05
C ARG A 532 -32.58 -18.11 39.16
N LYS A 533 -32.35 -17.07 39.97
CA LYS A 533 -33.25 -16.68 41.06
C LYS A 533 -34.25 -15.64 40.56
N SER A 534 -35.54 -15.93 40.68
CA SER A 534 -36.61 -15.01 40.27
C SER A 534 -36.58 -13.74 41.14
N PRO A 535 -36.48 -12.54 40.55
CA PRO A 535 -36.51 -11.27 41.31
C PRO A 535 -37.83 -11.04 42.05
N MET A 536 -38.93 -11.61 41.55
CA MET A 536 -40.27 -11.40 42.14
C MET A 536 -40.68 -12.49 43.13
N THR A 537 -40.13 -13.71 43.02
CA THR A 537 -40.58 -14.85 43.82
C THR A 537 -39.47 -15.53 44.63
N GLY A 538 -38.22 -15.13 44.45
CA GLY A 538 -37.06 -15.70 45.15
C GLY A 538 -36.74 -17.17 44.82
N ARG A 539 -37.58 -17.85 44.02
CA ARG A 539 -37.39 -19.24 43.60
C ARG A 539 -36.21 -19.36 42.64
N GLU A 540 -35.36 -20.35 42.90
CA GLU A 540 -34.27 -20.75 42.01
C GLU A 540 -34.78 -21.79 41.02
N SER A 541 -34.64 -21.49 39.73
CA SER A 541 -34.95 -22.40 38.62
C SER A 541 -33.69 -22.73 37.84
N PRO A 542 -33.45 -24.00 37.48
CA PRO A 542 -32.32 -24.34 36.61
C PRO A 542 -32.50 -23.66 35.25
N TYR A 543 -31.40 -23.15 34.70
CA TYR A 543 -31.33 -22.64 33.34
C TYR A 543 -30.08 -23.19 32.66
N THR A 544 -30.18 -23.42 31.36
CA THR A 544 -29.06 -23.83 30.52
C THR A 544 -28.75 -22.68 29.57
N GLN A 545 -27.49 -22.25 29.53
CA GLN A 545 -27.00 -21.17 28.69
C GLN A 545 -26.06 -21.74 27.64
N ALA A 546 -26.39 -21.56 26.36
CA ALA A 546 -25.51 -21.92 25.27
C ALA A 546 -24.41 -20.86 25.06
N LEU A 547 -23.17 -21.32 24.88
CA LEU A 547 -21.99 -20.52 24.64
C LEU A 547 -21.34 -20.93 23.32
N ALA A 548 -21.01 -19.95 22.49
CA ALA A 548 -20.19 -20.13 21.30
C ALA A 548 -18.75 -19.71 21.58
N LEU A 549 -17.79 -20.62 21.45
CA LEU A 549 -16.39 -20.40 21.84
C LEU A 549 -15.48 -20.44 20.62
N TRP A 550 -14.75 -19.35 20.38
CA TRP A 550 -13.62 -19.31 19.45
C TRP A 550 -12.33 -19.36 20.26
N ASP A 551 -11.92 -20.57 20.62
CA ASP A 551 -10.81 -20.81 21.57
C ASP A 551 -9.49 -20.17 21.12
N GLU A 552 -9.14 -20.31 19.83
CA GLU A 552 -7.91 -19.75 19.25
C GLU A 552 -7.94 -18.23 19.13
N LEU A 553 -9.14 -17.63 19.18
CA LEU A 553 -9.32 -16.18 19.11
C LEU A 553 -9.54 -15.55 20.51
N GLY A 554 -9.68 -16.34 21.57
CA GLY A 554 -10.01 -15.81 22.89
C GLY A 554 -11.37 -15.09 22.94
N LEU A 555 -12.33 -15.50 22.10
CA LEU A 555 -13.69 -14.95 22.05
C LEU A 555 -14.74 -15.93 22.56
N GLN A 556 -15.73 -15.42 23.28
CA GLN A 556 -16.88 -16.17 23.77
C GLN A 556 -18.18 -15.41 23.52
N GLY A 557 -19.11 -15.99 22.79
CA GLY A 557 -20.47 -15.48 22.63
C GLY A 557 -21.45 -16.16 23.57
N TRP A 558 -22.24 -15.39 24.31
CA TRP A 558 -23.43 -15.90 25.01
C TRP A 558 -24.62 -15.82 24.05
N LEU A 559 -25.20 -16.96 23.72
CA LEU A 559 -26.35 -17.05 22.81
C LEU A 559 -27.65 -16.68 23.53
N ASP A 560 -28.62 -16.12 22.81
CA ASP A 560 -29.97 -15.89 23.34
C ASP A 560 -30.82 -17.17 23.23
N GLU A 561 -32.09 -17.10 23.63
CA GLU A 561 -33.02 -18.25 23.64
C GLU A 561 -33.26 -18.87 22.25
N ASP A 562 -32.99 -18.12 21.16
CA ASP A 562 -33.08 -18.62 19.78
C ASP A 562 -31.85 -19.44 19.35
N GLU A 563 -30.84 -19.55 20.21
CA GLU A 563 -29.55 -20.23 19.99
C GLU A 563 -28.79 -19.75 18.73
N GLN A 564 -29.19 -18.62 18.15
CA GLN A 564 -28.61 -18.06 16.94
C GLN A 564 -28.09 -16.63 17.17
N THR A 565 -28.77 -15.84 17.99
CA THR A 565 -28.38 -14.47 18.29
C THR A 565 -27.37 -14.43 19.42
N ILE A 566 -26.27 -13.70 19.23
CA ILE A 566 -25.25 -13.49 20.26
C ILE A 566 -25.63 -12.25 21.07
N LYS A 567 -26.14 -12.48 22.27
CA LYS A 567 -26.58 -11.45 23.21
C LYS A 567 -25.42 -10.66 23.80
N THR A 568 -24.29 -11.31 24.05
CA THR A 568 -23.07 -10.69 24.57
C THR A 568 -21.87 -11.39 23.98
N LEU A 569 -20.89 -10.61 23.56
CA LEU A 569 -19.59 -11.09 23.11
C LEU A 569 -18.54 -10.72 24.14
N GLY A 570 -17.79 -11.70 24.63
CA GLY A 570 -16.68 -11.55 25.56
C GLY A 570 -15.36 -11.69 24.84
N VAL A 571 -14.46 -10.75 25.11
CA VAL A 571 -13.05 -10.80 24.70
C VAL A 571 -12.22 -11.08 25.94
N ARG A 572 -11.54 -12.23 25.97
CA ARG A 572 -10.65 -12.57 27.09
C ARG A 572 -9.35 -11.79 26.98
N VAL A 573 -9.13 -10.84 27.88
CA VAL A 573 -7.98 -9.92 27.85
C VAL A 573 -6.88 -10.26 28.86
N ALA A 574 -7.12 -11.21 29.76
CA ALA A 574 -6.10 -11.71 30.69
C ALA A 574 -6.28 -13.21 30.99
N ALA A 575 -5.20 -13.86 31.44
CA ALA A 575 -5.20 -15.29 31.71
C ALA A 575 -5.90 -15.65 33.04
N GLN A 576 -6.00 -14.71 33.97
CA GLN A 576 -6.66 -14.90 35.27
C GLN A 576 -8.18 -15.11 35.14
N GLY A 577 -8.79 -15.80 36.11
CA GLY A 577 -10.23 -16.11 36.12
C GLY A 577 -10.63 -17.32 35.28
N GLU A 578 -11.70 -17.99 35.71
CA GLU A 578 -12.23 -19.18 35.04
C GLU A 578 -13.27 -18.81 33.97
N TYR A 579 -12.91 -19.01 32.70
CA TYR A 579 -13.79 -18.85 31.55
C TYR A 579 -13.73 -20.07 30.64
N ALA A 580 -14.81 -20.31 29.89
CA ALA A 580 -14.93 -21.49 29.02
C ALA A 580 -14.03 -21.41 27.77
N VAL A 581 -13.66 -20.20 27.34
CA VAL A 581 -12.71 -19.95 26.26
C VAL A 581 -11.28 -20.15 26.73
N ARG A 582 -10.48 -20.92 25.99
CA ARG A 582 -9.15 -21.40 26.46
C ARG A 582 -8.06 -20.33 26.50
N GLN A 583 -7.95 -19.49 25.48
CA GLN A 583 -6.83 -18.55 25.32
C GLN A 583 -7.25 -17.09 25.53
N THR A 584 -6.28 -16.23 25.81
CA THR A 584 -6.45 -14.77 25.75
C THR A 584 -6.43 -14.28 24.30
N PHE A 585 -7.21 -13.26 24.00
CA PHE A 585 -7.15 -12.57 22.72
C PHE A 585 -5.76 -11.96 22.50
N ASP A 586 -5.08 -12.44 21.46
CA ASP A 586 -3.74 -12.03 21.07
C ASP A 586 -3.80 -10.81 20.13
N GLY A 587 -4.31 -9.69 20.66
CA GLY A 587 -4.58 -8.46 19.92
C GLY A 587 -5.03 -7.30 20.83
N ALA A 588 -5.36 -6.17 20.23
CA ALA A 588 -5.79 -4.98 20.97
C ALA A 588 -7.31 -4.76 20.89
N VAL A 589 -7.93 -4.39 22.02
CA VAL A 589 -9.35 -4.01 22.08
C VAL A 589 -9.47 -2.49 22.13
N TRP A 590 -10.09 -1.93 21.11
CA TRP A 590 -10.23 -0.49 20.92
C TRP A 590 -11.70 -0.09 20.99
N ILE A 591 -11.95 1.04 21.63
CA ILE A 591 -13.25 1.69 21.64
C ILE A 591 -13.08 3.03 20.92
N GLY A 592 -13.67 3.16 19.73
CA GLY A 592 -13.40 4.25 18.82
C GLY A 592 -11.95 4.24 18.34
N SER A 593 -11.17 5.26 18.71
CA SER A 593 -9.76 5.44 18.34
C SER A 593 -8.78 5.19 19.50
N LYS A 594 -9.26 4.74 20.65
CA LYS A 594 -8.46 4.54 21.87
C LYS A 594 -8.46 3.08 22.30
N ASP A 595 -7.39 2.67 22.99
CA ASP A 595 -7.39 1.40 23.73
C ASP A 595 -8.50 1.42 24.81
N TYR A 596 -9.12 0.27 25.07
CA TYR A 596 -10.20 0.17 26.07
C TYR A 596 -9.75 0.64 27.46
N ARG A 597 -8.46 0.46 27.80
CA ARG A 597 -7.88 0.90 29.09
C ARG A 597 -7.76 2.41 29.22
N GLU A 598 -7.69 3.12 28.09
CA GLU A 598 -7.53 4.58 28.01
C GLU A 598 -8.86 5.31 27.74
N THR A 599 -9.96 4.55 27.67
CA THR A 599 -11.30 5.08 27.45
C THR A 599 -11.86 5.69 28.73
N SER A 600 -12.72 6.70 28.62
CA SER A 600 -13.41 7.29 29.77
C SER A 600 -14.58 6.39 30.18
N TRP A 601 -14.51 5.81 31.38
CA TRP A 601 -15.50 4.88 31.90
C TRP A 601 -16.44 5.52 32.93
N LYS A 602 -17.65 4.99 33.06
CA LYS A 602 -18.52 5.27 34.21
C LYS A 602 -18.35 4.16 35.25
N ASP A 603 -18.28 4.54 36.52
CA ASP A 603 -18.36 3.58 37.61
C ASP A 603 -19.69 2.82 37.54
N PHE A 604 -19.62 1.52 37.76
CA PHE A 604 -20.78 0.66 37.85
C PHE A 604 -20.69 -0.19 39.12
N ALA A 605 -21.55 0.15 40.08
CA ALA A 605 -21.69 -0.54 41.35
C ALA A 605 -20.40 -0.60 42.22
N GLY A 606 -19.43 0.30 42.01
CA GLY A 606 -18.21 0.40 42.83
C GLY A 606 -17.17 -0.72 42.65
N PHE A 607 -17.35 -1.62 41.68
CA PHE A 607 -16.41 -2.72 41.43
C PHE A 607 -16.17 -3.00 39.93
N ALA A 608 -16.90 -2.34 39.03
CA ALA A 608 -16.78 -2.51 37.59
C ALA A 608 -16.96 -1.19 36.85
N HIS A 609 -16.66 -1.22 35.56
CA HIS A 609 -16.70 -0.07 34.67
C HIS A 609 -17.66 -0.35 33.52
N THR A 610 -18.47 0.64 33.16
CA THR A 610 -19.39 0.55 32.02
C THR A 610 -19.26 1.73 31.08
N LEU A 611 -19.51 1.47 29.80
CA LEU A 611 -19.56 2.46 28.74
C LEU A 611 -20.74 2.16 27.81
N LYS A 612 -21.53 3.19 27.50
CA LYS A 612 -22.51 3.12 26.40
C LYS A 612 -21.96 3.81 25.16
N LEU A 613 -22.02 3.11 24.04
CA LEU A 613 -21.58 3.61 22.73
C LEU A 613 -22.59 3.17 21.66
N GLY A 614 -23.48 4.07 21.23
CA GLY A 614 -24.60 3.72 20.36
C GLY A 614 -25.55 2.71 21.03
N GLY A 615 -25.86 1.61 20.34
CA GLY A 615 -26.62 0.48 20.90
C GLY A 615 -25.79 -0.49 21.75
N PHE A 616 -24.47 -0.29 21.82
CA PHE A 616 -23.58 -1.15 22.59
C PHE A 616 -23.45 -0.69 24.04
N THR A 617 -23.41 -1.67 24.93
CA THR A 617 -22.98 -1.52 26.32
C THR A 617 -21.74 -2.38 26.51
N VAL A 618 -20.64 -1.74 26.88
CA VAL A 618 -19.38 -2.40 27.23
C VAL A 618 -19.28 -2.46 28.75
N TYR A 619 -18.85 -3.61 29.25
CA TYR A 619 -18.69 -3.89 30.66
C TYR A 619 -17.37 -4.61 30.90
N THR A 620 -16.56 -4.10 31.83
CA THR A 620 -15.29 -4.73 32.23
C THR A 620 -14.84 -4.20 33.60
N ARG A 621 -13.87 -4.86 34.24
CA ARG A 621 -13.11 -4.25 35.35
C ARG A 621 -11.72 -3.91 34.86
N LEU A 622 -11.36 -2.62 34.89
CA LEU A 622 -10.01 -2.21 34.50
C LEU A 622 -8.93 -2.87 35.37
N PRO A 623 -7.72 -3.14 34.82
CA PRO A 623 -6.63 -3.74 35.57
C PRO A 623 -6.26 -2.90 36.80
N GLY A 624 -6.14 -3.53 37.97
CA GLY A 624 -5.78 -2.87 39.22
C GLY A 624 -5.97 -3.78 40.44
N PRO A 625 -5.29 -3.50 41.57
CA PRO A 625 -5.38 -4.31 42.78
C PRO A 625 -6.83 -4.41 43.27
N VAL A 626 -7.21 -5.56 43.81
CA VAL A 626 -8.52 -5.73 44.47
C VAL A 626 -8.45 -5.08 45.85
N PRO A 627 -9.34 -4.12 46.20
CA PRO A 627 -9.35 -3.51 47.52
C PRO A 627 -9.50 -4.55 48.63
N GLU A 628 -8.82 -4.37 49.77
CA GLU A 628 -8.84 -5.34 50.89
C GLU A 628 -10.26 -5.59 51.42
N GLU A 629 -11.11 -4.56 51.43
CA GLU A 629 -12.53 -4.62 51.80
C GLU A 629 -13.36 -5.58 50.92
N GLN A 630 -12.87 -5.91 49.72
CA GLN A 630 -13.52 -6.78 48.74
C GLN A 630 -12.79 -8.14 48.57
N SER A 631 -11.85 -8.47 49.45
CA SER A 631 -11.02 -9.69 49.39
C SER A 631 -11.85 -10.98 49.33
N ALA A 632 -13.02 -11.01 50.00
CA ALA A 632 -13.95 -12.14 49.94
C ALA A 632 -14.55 -12.40 48.53
N GLN A 633 -14.47 -11.43 47.61
CA GLN A 633 -14.95 -11.53 46.23
C GLN A 633 -13.80 -11.53 45.20
N LYS A 634 -12.55 -11.68 45.65
CA LYS A 634 -11.34 -11.55 44.82
C LYS A 634 -11.38 -12.37 43.53
N ALA A 635 -11.73 -13.66 43.61
CA ALA A 635 -11.81 -14.53 42.42
C ALA A 635 -12.84 -14.05 41.38
N LYS A 636 -13.97 -13.51 41.85
CA LYS A 636 -15.02 -12.94 40.98
C LYS A 636 -14.56 -11.64 40.31
N LEU A 637 -13.85 -10.80 41.05
CA LEU A 637 -13.31 -9.53 40.55
C LEU A 637 -12.15 -9.75 39.57
N GLU A 638 -11.29 -10.74 39.84
CA GLU A 638 -10.22 -11.17 38.94
C GLU A 638 -10.79 -11.72 37.63
N ALA A 639 -11.84 -12.55 37.70
CA ALA A 639 -12.56 -13.00 36.51
C ALA A 639 -13.11 -11.80 35.71
N LEU A 640 -13.80 -10.85 36.35
CA LEU A 640 -14.33 -9.66 35.65
C LEU A 640 -13.24 -8.79 35.01
N SER A 641 -12.02 -8.77 35.58
CA SER A 641 -10.89 -8.03 35.01
C SER A 641 -10.23 -8.70 33.80
N ALA A 642 -10.50 -9.99 33.61
CA ALA A 642 -9.97 -10.76 32.50
C ALA A 642 -10.87 -10.79 31.27
N MET A 643 -12.03 -10.11 31.31
CA MET A 643 -13.01 -10.13 30.23
C MET A 643 -13.54 -8.73 29.92
N VAL A 644 -13.57 -8.38 28.64
CA VAL A 644 -14.32 -7.24 28.13
C VAL A 644 -15.60 -7.77 27.50
N GLN A 645 -16.75 -7.46 28.11
CA GLN A 645 -18.06 -7.89 27.63
C GLN A 645 -18.71 -6.79 26.81
N ILE A 646 -19.15 -7.12 25.60
CA ILE A 646 -19.80 -6.23 24.65
C ILE A 646 -21.20 -6.79 24.41
N SER A 647 -22.21 -6.13 24.98
CA SER A 647 -23.61 -6.45 24.74
C SER A 647 -24.20 -5.43 23.79
N TRP A 648 -25.07 -5.89 22.90
CA TRP A 648 -25.87 -4.99 22.07
C TRP A 648 -27.34 -5.14 22.44
N LYS A 649 -28.03 -4.01 22.54
CA LYS A 649 -29.48 -3.98 22.51
C LYS A 649 -29.88 -3.05 21.38
N GLU A 650 -30.95 -3.41 20.68
CA GLU A 650 -31.58 -2.46 19.76
C GLU A 650 -31.81 -1.17 20.55
N PRO A 651 -31.21 -0.04 20.13
CA PRO A 651 -31.50 1.22 20.78
C PRO A 651 -33.02 1.37 20.76
N GLU A 652 -33.64 1.65 21.91
CA GLU A 652 -35.04 2.06 21.92
C GLU A 652 -35.20 3.06 20.79
N LYS A 653 -36.16 2.82 19.88
CA LYS A 653 -36.53 3.80 18.87
C LYS A 653 -37.08 5.02 19.60
N LYS A 654 -36.21 5.84 20.17
CA LYS A 654 -36.33 7.29 20.01
C LYS A 654 -36.31 7.44 18.50
N ALA A 655 -37.52 7.58 17.94
CA ALA A 655 -37.77 7.65 16.51
C ALA A 655 -36.57 8.31 15.86
N ALA A 656 -35.95 7.60 14.91
CA ALA A 656 -34.84 8.13 14.13
C ALA A 656 -35.17 9.60 13.84
N LYS A 657 -34.34 10.55 14.30
CA LYS A 657 -34.56 11.96 14.00
C LYS A 657 -34.63 12.04 12.48
N ALA A 658 -35.85 12.12 11.96
CA ALA A 658 -36.10 12.31 10.56
C ALA A 658 -35.31 13.56 10.20
N GLN A 659 -34.60 13.57 9.08
CA GLN A 659 -34.10 14.84 8.55
C GLN A 659 -35.31 15.53 7.91
N LYS A 660 -36.31 15.89 8.72
CA LYS A 660 -37.63 16.37 8.28
C LYS A 660 -37.45 17.56 7.33
N TYR A 661 -36.54 18.45 7.67
CA TYR A 661 -36.24 19.67 6.94
C TYR A 661 -35.18 19.55 5.83
N LYS A 662 -34.83 18.34 5.38
CA LYS A 662 -33.96 18.18 4.21
C LYS A 662 -34.73 18.43 2.91
N LEU A 663 -34.37 19.50 2.20
CA LEU A 663 -34.96 19.81 0.88
C LEU A 663 -34.51 18.78 -0.17
N SER A 664 -35.48 18.17 -0.83
CA SER A 664 -35.27 17.27 -1.97
C SER A 664 -35.07 18.06 -3.26
N LYS A 665 -34.42 17.44 -4.25
CA LYS A 665 -34.37 18.03 -5.60
C LYS A 665 -35.78 18.08 -6.18
N PRO A 666 -36.20 19.20 -6.81
CA PRO A 666 -37.52 19.30 -7.43
C PRO A 666 -37.70 18.23 -8.51
N THR A 667 -38.83 17.54 -8.50
CA THR A 667 -39.23 16.57 -9.53
C THR A 667 -40.21 17.14 -10.54
N GLU A 668 -40.69 18.37 -10.31
CA GLU A 668 -41.63 19.11 -11.14
C GLU A 668 -41.21 20.59 -11.25
N PRO A 669 -41.70 21.36 -12.25
CA PRO A 669 -41.47 22.80 -12.35
C PRO A 669 -41.86 23.55 -11.07
N VAL A 670 -41.09 24.59 -10.73
CA VAL A 670 -41.26 25.38 -9.50
C VAL A 670 -41.44 26.85 -9.82
N LEU A 671 -42.15 27.54 -8.94
CA LEU A 671 -42.35 28.98 -9.02
C LEU A 671 -41.03 29.75 -8.81
N THR A 672 -40.91 30.86 -9.52
CA THR A 672 -39.77 31.76 -9.44
C THR A 672 -40.15 33.01 -8.65
N PHE A 673 -39.33 33.39 -7.67
CA PHE A 673 -39.54 34.58 -6.86
C PHE A 673 -38.29 35.45 -6.90
N THR A 674 -38.48 36.74 -7.16
CA THR A 674 -37.47 37.79 -7.02
C THR A 674 -37.62 38.56 -5.71
N SER A 675 -38.83 38.57 -5.12
CA SER A 675 -39.13 39.14 -3.81
C SER A 675 -39.26 38.03 -2.77
N PHE A 676 -38.39 38.07 -1.75
CA PHE A 676 -38.42 37.09 -0.66
C PHE A 676 -39.70 37.21 0.17
N ASN A 677 -40.14 38.43 0.49
CA ASN A 677 -41.35 38.64 1.31
C ASN A 677 -42.62 38.22 0.55
N PHE A 678 -42.67 38.38 -0.78
CA PHE A 678 -43.76 37.81 -1.57
C PHE A 678 -43.76 36.27 -1.56
N LYS A 679 -42.56 35.65 -1.60
CA LYS A 679 -42.44 34.21 -1.44
C LYS A 679 -42.95 33.74 -0.08
N LEU A 680 -42.64 34.46 0.99
CA LEU A 680 -43.15 34.16 2.33
C LEU A 680 -44.68 34.23 2.36
N ALA A 681 -45.27 35.29 1.84
CA ALA A 681 -46.73 35.45 1.81
C ALA A 681 -47.43 34.31 1.02
N VAL A 682 -46.84 33.87 -0.10
CA VAL A 682 -47.35 32.70 -0.84
C VAL A 682 -47.16 31.40 -0.05
N MET A 683 -46.02 31.25 0.63
CA MET A 683 -45.76 30.07 1.45
C MET A 683 -46.65 30.03 2.70
N GLU A 684 -47.10 31.16 3.25
CA GLU A 684 -48.11 31.22 4.31
C GLU A 684 -49.38 30.49 3.89
N VAL A 685 -49.95 30.92 2.76
CA VAL A 685 -51.17 30.33 2.19
C VAL A 685 -50.97 28.84 1.90
N LEU A 686 -49.87 28.47 1.23
CA LEU A 686 -49.68 27.08 0.79
C LEU A 686 -49.27 26.13 1.91
N MET A 687 -48.49 26.59 2.91
CA MET A 687 -47.96 25.74 3.98
C MET A 687 -48.84 25.72 5.22
N TYR A 688 -49.37 26.87 5.64
CA TYR A 688 -50.07 27.01 6.92
C TYR A 688 -51.58 27.02 6.77
N GLU A 689 -52.12 27.78 5.82
CA GLU A 689 -53.57 27.84 5.60
C GLU A 689 -54.10 26.58 4.90
N LYS A 690 -53.46 26.17 3.79
CA LYS A 690 -53.93 25.07 2.94
C LYS A 690 -53.24 23.73 3.22
N GLY A 691 -52.11 23.72 3.92
CA GLY A 691 -51.37 22.49 4.25
C GLY A 691 -50.86 21.70 3.03
N LEU A 692 -50.62 22.37 1.90
CA LEU A 692 -50.20 21.77 0.62
C LEU A 692 -48.68 21.63 0.48
N LEU A 693 -47.89 22.28 1.35
CA LEU A 693 -46.44 22.16 1.41
C LEU A 693 -46.01 21.32 2.61
N ALA A 694 -45.12 20.35 2.39
CA ALA A 694 -44.53 19.52 3.41
C ALA A 694 -43.00 19.46 3.27
N PRO A 695 -42.24 19.54 4.39
CA PRO A 695 -42.71 19.62 5.78
C PRO A 695 -43.26 21.02 6.15
N LYS A 696 -44.24 21.06 7.07
CA LYS A 696 -44.63 22.30 7.77
C LYS A 696 -43.45 22.75 8.64
N LEU A 697 -43.02 24.00 8.49
CA LEU A 697 -41.92 24.56 9.27
C LEU A 697 -42.36 24.80 10.72
N ASP A 698 -41.50 24.40 11.65
CA ASP A 698 -41.59 24.68 13.08
C ASP A 698 -40.16 25.04 13.51
N ALA A 699 -39.96 26.27 13.98
CA ALA A 699 -38.66 26.83 14.31
C ALA A 699 -37.98 26.04 15.43
N HIS A 700 -38.74 25.65 16.46
CA HIS A 700 -38.22 24.87 17.58
C HIS A 700 -37.82 23.46 17.15
N GLU A 701 -38.59 22.83 16.27
CA GLU A 701 -38.26 21.53 15.70
C GLU A 701 -37.06 21.63 14.77
N PHE A 702 -37.03 22.64 13.90
CA PHE A 702 -35.92 22.94 13.01
C PHE A 702 -34.62 23.14 13.82
N ALA A 703 -34.66 23.95 14.88
CA ALA A 703 -33.54 24.18 15.78
C ALA A 703 -33.07 22.90 16.51
N ARG A 704 -34.02 22.04 16.93
CA ARG A 704 -33.71 20.72 17.55
C ARG A 704 -33.09 19.73 16.56
N GLU A 705 -33.41 19.83 15.27
CA GLU A 705 -32.92 18.94 14.22
C GLU A 705 -31.64 19.45 13.54
N TYR A 706 -31.34 20.74 13.62
CA TYR A 706 -30.18 21.34 12.97
C TYR A 706 -28.85 20.82 13.55
N SER A 707 -28.05 20.15 12.72
CA SER A 707 -26.87 19.41 13.19
C SER A 707 -25.54 20.17 13.10
N ARG A 708 -25.50 21.30 12.39
CA ARG A 708 -24.23 22.02 12.12
C ARG A 708 -23.83 22.97 13.26
N ARG A 709 -24.81 23.48 14.01
CA ARG A 709 -24.64 24.26 15.24
C ARG A 709 -25.89 24.16 16.09
N LYS A 710 -25.80 24.50 17.37
CA LYS A 710 -26.97 24.77 18.21
C LYS A 710 -27.58 26.10 17.75
N ILE A 711 -28.88 26.10 17.48
CA ILE A 711 -29.68 27.31 17.29
C ILE A 711 -30.40 27.54 18.63
N ASP A 712 -30.12 28.67 19.27
CA ASP A 712 -30.71 29.01 20.56
C ASP A 712 -31.84 30.02 20.36
N ILE A 713 -33.08 29.54 20.26
CA ILE A 713 -34.23 30.39 19.92
C ILE A 713 -34.42 31.49 20.97
N ASP A 714 -34.17 31.20 22.24
CA ASP A 714 -34.33 32.16 23.33
C ASP A 714 -33.37 33.37 23.17
N ALA A 715 -32.22 33.17 22.53
CA ALA A 715 -31.22 34.22 22.30
C ALA A 715 -31.28 34.83 20.89
N GLU A 716 -31.64 34.02 19.88
CA GLU A 716 -31.58 34.39 18.46
C GLU A 716 -32.95 34.75 17.86
N GLY A 717 -34.05 34.48 18.57
CA GLY A 717 -35.41 34.59 18.04
C GLY A 717 -35.95 36.01 17.85
N TYR A 718 -35.20 37.04 18.26
CA TYR A 718 -35.54 38.45 18.06
C TYR A 718 -35.20 38.97 16.65
N GLU A 719 -34.49 38.19 15.85
CA GLU A 719 -34.12 38.49 14.47
C GLU A 719 -34.39 37.27 13.57
N PRO A 720 -34.57 37.43 12.24
CA PRO A 720 -34.75 36.30 11.33
C PRO A 720 -33.60 35.28 11.42
N ILE A 721 -33.91 34.05 11.85
CA ILE A 721 -32.92 33.00 12.07
C ILE A 721 -32.27 32.65 10.71
N PRO A 722 -30.94 32.82 10.54
CA PRO A 722 -30.28 32.72 9.23
C PRO A 722 -30.47 31.37 8.53
N GLU A 723 -30.49 30.28 9.29
CA GLU A 723 -30.66 28.93 8.77
C GLU A 723 -32.08 28.67 8.26
N ILE A 724 -33.09 29.19 8.97
CA ILE A 724 -34.49 29.09 8.57
C ILE A 724 -34.72 29.96 7.34
N ARG A 725 -34.18 31.20 7.34
CA ARG A 725 -34.20 32.09 6.17
C ARG A 725 -33.67 31.38 4.93
N LYS A 726 -32.47 30.82 5.02
CA LYS A 726 -31.82 30.12 3.91
C LYS A 726 -32.59 28.88 3.46
N TRP A 727 -33.31 28.22 4.36
CA TRP A 727 -34.18 27.10 4.04
C TRP A 727 -35.41 27.56 3.23
N LEU A 728 -36.09 28.63 3.67
CA LEU A 728 -37.23 29.24 2.98
C LEU A 728 -36.83 29.79 1.60
N GLU A 729 -35.69 30.46 1.50
CA GLU A 729 -35.14 30.95 0.23
C GLU A 729 -34.97 29.82 -0.79
N LYS A 730 -34.49 28.65 -0.34
CA LYS A 730 -34.25 27.48 -1.19
C LYS A 730 -35.45 26.57 -1.37
N TYR A 731 -36.52 26.74 -0.60
CA TYR A 731 -37.66 25.85 -0.63
C TYR A 731 -38.31 25.86 -2.04
N PRO A 732 -38.42 24.70 -2.71
CA PRO A 732 -39.01 24.62 -4.04
C PRO A 732 -40.54 24.60 -3.94
N VAL A 733 -41.21 25.68 -4.37
CA VAL A 733 -42.68 25.75 -4.40
C VAL A 733 -43.17 25.25 -5.76
N PRO A 734 -43.91 24.14 -5.84
CA PRO A 734 -44.36 23.59 -7.12
C PRO A 734 -45.29 24.52 -7.90
N GLU A 735 -45.07 24.66 -9.21
CA GLU A 735 -45.87 25.53 -10.09
C GLU A 735 -47.34 25.14 -10.13
N ARG A 736 -47.66 23.84 -10.03
CA ARG A 736 -49.04 23.34 -10.02
C ARG A 736 -49.89 23.92 -8.87
N LEU A 737 -49.27 24.38 -7.78
CA LEU A 737 -49.96 24.94 -6.63
C LEU A 737 -50.34 26.41 -6.81
N ALA A 738 -49.80 27.11 -7.82
CA ALA A 738 -50.06 28.54 -8.01
C ALA A 738 -51.55 28.85 -8.21
N ARG A 739 -52.28 27.97 -8.89
CA ARG A 739 -53.74 28.08 -9.09
C ARG A 739 -54.55 27.98 -7.80
N SER A 740 -53.97 27.41 -6.75
CA SER A 740 -54.63 27.30 -5.45
C SER A 740 -54.53 28.58 -4.63
N VAL A 741 -53.62 29.51 -4.95
CA VAL A 741 -53.52 30.80 -4.26
C VAL A 741 -54.51 31.77 -4.91
N THR A 742 -55.55 32.14 -4.18
CA THR A 742 -56.64 33.01 -4.65
C THR A 742 -56.68 34.35 -3.93
N GLU A 743 -56.18 34.36 -2.70
CA GLU A 743 -56.15 35.47 -1.75
C GLU A 743 -54.87 35.30 -0.92
N ILE A 744 -54.26 36.42 -0.53
CA ILE A 744 -53.09 36.45 0.36
C ILE A 744 -53.38 37.48 1.44
N GLU A 745 -53.39 37.07 2.70
CA GLU A 745 -53.56 37.96 3.83
C GLU A 745 -52.22 38.12 4.55
N MET A 746 -51.56 39.27 4.39
CA MET A 746 -50.34 39.57 5.16
C MET A 746 -50.73 40.18 6.50
N ASP A 747 -50.32 39.56 7.60
CA ASP A 747 -50.53 40.03 8.96
C ASP A 747 -49.25 39.85 9.79
N GLY A 748 -49.01 40.73 10.76
CA GLY A 748 -47.84 40.62 11.65
C GLY A 748 -47.78 39.30 12.42
N GLY A 749 -48.95 38.68 12.66
CA GLY A 749 -49.10 37.38 13.29
C GLY A 749 -49.12 36.18 12.34
N SER A 750 -48.89 36.35 11.04
CA SER A 750 -48.81 35.20 10.11
C SER A 750 -47.76 34.19 10.57
N GLU A 751 -48.12 32.91 10.52
CA GLU A 751 -47.33 31.85 11.15
C GLU A 751 -45.93 31.76 10.52
N ILE A 752 -45.80 31.97 9.21
CA ILE A 752 -44.49 31.92 8.55
C ILE A 752 -43.50 32.97 9.08
N TYR A 753 -43.97 34.14 9.51
CA TYR A 753 -43.10 35.19 10.06
C TYR A 753 -42.64 34.81 11.46
N THR A 754 -43.54 34.30 12.30
CA THR A 754 -43.20 33.81 13.65
C THR A 754 -42.31 32.55 13.59
N GLN A 755 -42.40 31.74 12.54
CA GLN A 755 -41.47 30.62 12.36
C GLN A 755 -40.07 31.06 11.87
N LEU A 756 -39.96 32.21 11.21
CA LEU A 756 -38.67 32.76 10.76
C LEU A 756 -38.01 33.64 11.86
N CYS A 757 -38.82 34.40 12.60
CA CYS A 757 -38.43 35.28 13.70
C CYS A 757 -39.40 35.07 14.89
N PRO A 758 -39.14 34.07 15.76
CA PRO A 758 -40.06 33.65 16.85
C PRO A 758 -40.53 34.72 17.82
N PHE A 759 -39.75 35.78 18.03
CA PHE A 759 -40.08 36.86 18.95
C PHE A 759 -40.27 38.20 18.23
N TRP A 760 -40.54 38.18 16.93
CA TRP A 760 -40.96 39.38 16.21
C TRP A 760 -42.30 39.88 16.76
N ASP A 761 -42.35 41.16 17.09
CA ASP A 761 -43.54 41.82 17.65
C ASP A 761 -44.47 42.40 16.59
N GLY A 762 -44.09 42.32 15.31
CA GLY A 762 -44.88 42.85 14.20
C GLY A 762 -44.76 44.36 14.00
N GLU A 763 -43.94 45.06 14.80
CA GLU A 763 -43.92 46.53 14.83
C GLU A 763 -42.91 47.16 13.87
N ASP A 764 -41.97 46.38 13.32
CA ASP A 764 -40.99 46.85 12.34
C ASP A 764 -41.33 46.47 10.90
N GLY A 765 -40.61 47.06 9.94
CA GLY A 765 -40.82 46.81 8.51
C GLY A 765 -40.09 45.57 7.96
N ALA A 766 -39.66 44.61 8.79
CA ALA A 766 -38.81 43.49 8.35
C ALA A 766 -39.46 42.63 7.26
N PHE A 767 -40.79 42.45 7.34
CA PHE A 767 -41.57 41.63 6.41
C PHE A 767 -42.42 42.42 5.42
N ASP A 768 -42.20 43.75 5.32
CA ASP A 768 -42.91 44.60 4.37
C ASP A 768 -42.70 44.14 2.93
N LEU A 769 -43.79 44.03 2.18
CA LEU A 769 -43.73 43.83 0.75
C LEU A 769 -43.60 45.18 0.06
N ASN A 770 -42.35 45.62 -0.12
CA ASN A 770 -42.01 46.89 -0.78
C ASN A 770 -41.61 46.73 -2.25
N THR A 771 -41.40 45.50 -2.72
CA THR A 771 -41.05 45.20 -4.12
C THR A 771 -41.76 43.95 -4.60
N ILE A 772 -42.37 44.05 -5.79
CA ILE A 772 -42.94 42.92 -6.51
C ILE A 772 -42.91 43.18 -8.01
N THR A 773 -42.77 42.13 -8.80
CA THR A 773 -42.80 42.24 -10.27
C THR A 773 -44.10 41.69 -10.85
N GLU A 774 -44.49 42.21 -12.01
CA GLU A 774 -45.63 41.68 -12.76
C GLU A 774 -45.40 40.23 -13.21
N ALA A 775 -44.16 39.86 -13.51
CA ALA A 775 -43.79 38.48 -13.84
C ALA A 775 -44.04 37.52 -12.67
N GLU A 776 -43.75 37.94 -11.43
CA GLU A 776 -44.05 37.15 -10.25
C GLU A 776 -45.54 36.91 -10.07
N LEU A 777 -46.35 37.98 -10.18
CA LEU A 777 -47.80 37.94 -10.01
C LEU A 777 -48.49 37.10 -11.09
N ARG A 778 -48.04 37.18 -12.34
CA ARG A 778 -48.63 36.43 -13.47
C ARG A 778 -48.49 34.91 -13.35
N GLN A 779 -47.62 34.42 -12.47
CA GLN A 779 -47.57 32.99 -12.14
C GLN A 779 -48.82 32.51 -11.39
N PHE A 780 -49.61 33.42 -10.78
CA PHE A 780 -50.78 33.11 -9.95
C PHE A 780 -52.08 33.56 -10.65
N PRO A 781 -52.58 32.80 -11.64
CA PRO A 781 -53.71 33.24 -12.48
C PRO A 781 -55.04 33.38 -11.74
N ASN A 782 -55.15 32.85 -10.52
CA ASN A 782 -56.38 32.88 -9.72
C ASN A 782 -56.30 33.86 -8.54
N LEU A 783 -55.17 34.54 -8.33
CA LEU A 783 -54.99 35.52 -7.26
C LEU A 783 -55.81 36.77 -7.58
N LYS A 784 -56.75 37.11 -6.71
CA LYS A 784 -57.71 38.21 -6.91
C LYS A 784 -57.63 39.28 -5.84
N HIS A 785 -57.10 38.96 -4.67
CA HIS A 785 -57.07 39.85 -3.52
C HIS A 785 -55.78 39.67 -2.72
N ILE A 786 -55.22 40.77 -2.22
CA ILE A 786 -54.11 40.77 -1.27
C ILE A 786 -54.38 41.81 -0.17
N THR A 787 -54.31 41.41 1.09
CA THR A 787 -54.09 42.33 2.21
C THR A 787 -52.59 42.63 2.29
N LEU A 788 -52.20 43.87 2.01
CA LEU A 788 -50.82 44.29 1.82
C LEU A 788 -50.26 44.95 3.07
N MET A 789 -49.23 44.32 3.64
CA MET A 789 -48.34 44.90 4.64
C MET A 789 -47.12 45.50 3.95
N SER A 790 -47.01 46.83 3.94
CA SER A 790 -45.98 47.56 3.20
C SER A 790 -45.76 48.97 3.78
N SER A 791 -44.51 49.33 4.06
CA SER A 791 -44.12 50.72 4.37
C SER A 791 -44.01 51.62 3.14
N LYS A 792 -44.06 51.04 1.91
CA LYS A 792 -43.96 51.76 0.63
C LYS A 792 -45.02 51.29 -0.37
N PRO A 793 -46.32 51.36 -0.01
CA PRO A 793 -47.40 50.85 -0.85
C PRO A 793 -47.42 51.50 -2.24
N GLU A 794 -46.96 52.75 -2.37
CA GLU A 794 -46.85 53.45 -3.65
C GLU A 794 -45.94 52.76 -4.68
N GLN A 795 -45.03 51.88 -4.25
CA GLN A 795 -44.14 51.13 -5.13
C GLN A 795 -44.76 49.83 -5.65
N VAL A 796 -45.75 49.30 -4.93
CA VAL A 796 -46.31 47.96 -5.14
C VAL A 796 -47.72 48.01 -5.69
N LEU A 797 -48.55 48.95 -5.22
CA LEU A 797 -49.93 49.15 -5.67
C LEU A 797 -50.06 49.24 -7.21
N PRO A 798 -49.23 50.02 -7.94
CA PRO A 798 -49.38 50.11 -9.40
C PRO A 798 -49.14 48.76 -10.11
N VAL A 799 -48.33 47.87 -9.53
CA VAL A 799 -48.05 46.55 -10.11
C VAL A 799 -49.23 45.61 -9.86
N LEU A 800 -49.79 45.63 -8.65
CA LEU A 800 -50.97 44.84 -8.27
C LEU A 800 -52.22 45.25 -9.06
N GLU A 801 -52.46 46.55 -9.21
CA GLU A 801 -53.57 47.10 -9.98
C GLU A 801 -53.51 46.68 -11.47
N ARG A 802 -52.31 46.73 -12.08
CA ARG A 802 -52.11 46.24 -13.46
C ARG A 802 -52.41 44.76 -13.63
N CYS A 803 -52.25 43.97 -12.57
CA CYS A 803 -52.60 42.55 -12.55
C CYS A 803 -54.08 42.30 -12.19
N SER A 804 -54.89 43.36 -12.03
CA SER A 804 -56.30 43.28 -11.63
C SER A 804 -56.53 42.63 -10.26
N ILE A 805 -55.57 42.78 -9.35
CA ILE A 805 -55.64 42.27 -7.97
C ILE A 805 -56.19 43.39 -7.09
N LYS A 806 -57.23 43.09 -6.31
CA LYS A 806 -57.77 44.00 -5.30
C LYS A 806 -56.83 44.05 -4.10
N VAL A 807 -56.64 45.23 -3.51
CA VAL A 807 -55.70 45.42 -2.41
C VAL A 807 -56.39 46.11 -1.25
N ASP A 808 -56.29 45.52 -0.07
CA ASP A 808 -56.57 46.18 1.21
C ASP A 808 -55.23 46.48 1.89
N LEU A 809 -55.06 47.71 2.39
CA LEU A 809 -53.83 48.11 3.08
C LEU A 809 -53.97 47.81 4.58
N LEU A 810 -52.95 47.19 5.16
CA LEU A 810 -52.86 46.93 6.60
C LEU A 810 -52.39 48.17 7.37
#